data_AF-A0A6M8NI83-F1
#
_entry.id   AF-A0A6M8NI83-F1
#
_cell.length_a   1.000
_cell.length_b   1.000
_cell.length_c   1.000
_cell.angle_alpha   90.00
_cell.angle_beta   90.00
_cell.angle_gamma   90.00
#
_symmetry.space_group_name_H-M   'P 1'
#
loop_
_entity.id
_entity.type
_entity.pdbx_description
1 polymer ?
#
loop_
_entity_poly.entity_id
_entity_poly.type
_entity_poly.pdbx_seq_one_letter_code
_entity_poly.pdbx_strand_id
1 'polypeptide(L)'
;MRTFKLQIKGIVQGVGFRPFVYNLALKHHIKGWVNNDDKGVNILLYASYLNINLFIEELKQNPPKLSKINEINIKEITFLEEFKTFEIKQSLNTNNKSTIISADIAICDDCIEDINDVSNHRYNYALTNCTNCGPRYSIINTVPYDRCNTSMKDFILCSKCKDEYENPLNRRYHAQPVSCEVCGPNVTLYNKNNIKISYNLEAIEKTANLINQGYILAVKGMGGFHLICDATNDKVVNRLRYIKNRPTKPYALMFKDVNSIKNYTNLNLEEEEILTSKEKPIVLLEKKENSSISSFVAPNVNKLGCFIAYTGIHHLLFRYIDKPLIATSANLKDEPIIKTKEDIFSKLVDVIDFILDYNREIVNSCDDSIIQVVKKYNIKLRNARGYAPTLIKLNESLDKKILSLGANQKSTISLAFENNLILSPYIADLNSIESLEYFIRTIKTFKNFYDFKPDVVICDKHPNYESTKFAFKLKEENPNIKLIQVQHHYAHILSVMAENSLDEEVLGFAFDGTGFGEDGNIWGGEVLIASRKEYKRIKHIEYFKLLGTEIAIKEPKRVALSLLFDIFTLEEILNLDIPTTKAFSHTQIKTLHTMWQKGLNAPLCSSIGRLFDAISSFADILHTQTYEGETGLQIELNYDSSINACFSYEILEKTIDIKPMIREIIKEKDKKTICSKFINTLVNIILEISNSYKNLPVVLSGGVFQNKILLELLIDKFQEEGRVFYFNIDVPSNDSGISLGQIYHQFT
;
A
#
# COMPACT_ATOMS: atom_id res chain seq x y z
N MET A 1 5.61 28.81 -42.19
CA MET A 1 5.28 27.67 -41.32
C MET A 1 6.54 27.26 -40.58
N ARG A 2 6.43 26.67 -39.39
CA ARG A 2 7.55 26.16 -38.60
C ARG A 2 7.29 24.71 -38.21
N THR A 3 8.37 23.96 -37.99
CA THR A 3 8.30 22.56 -37.58
C THR A 3 8.90 22.40 -36.20
N PHE A 4 8.14 21.86 -35.27
CA PHE A 4 8.56 21.60 -33.89
C PHE A 4 8.48 20.11 -33.59
N LYS A 5 9.53 19.56 -33.00
CA LYS A 5 9.53 18.21 -32.42
C LYS A 5 9.44 18.32 -30.91
N LEU A 6 8.41 17.69 -30.36
CA LEU A 6 8.22 17.54 -28.92
C LEU A 6 8.52 16.10 -28.53
N GLN A 7 9.20 15.92 -27.40
CA GLN A 7 9.34 14.64 -26.74
C GLN A 7 8.86 14.78 -25.30
N ILE A 8 7.83 14.02 -24.96
CA ILE A 8 7.15 14.09 -23.67
C ILE A 8 7.47 12.82 -22.88
N LYS A 9 7.95 12.99 -21.65
CA LYS A 9 8.25 11.90 -20.72
C LYS A 9 7.38 12.00 -19.48
N GLY A 10 7.09 10.83 -18.88
CA GLY A 10 6.27 10.70 -17.68
C GLY A 10 5.29 9.55 -17.78
N ILE A 11 4.18 9.63 -17.02
CA ILE A 11 3.03 8.73 -17.19
C ILE A 11 2.22 9.26 -18.37
N VAL A 12 2.64 8.91 -19.58
CA VAL A 12 2.07 9.43 -20.84
C VAL A 12 1.64 8.32 -21.81
N GLN A 13 1.81 7.06 -21.44
CA GLN A 13 1.31 5.91 -22.18
C GLN A 13 0.18 5.20 -21.43
N GLY A 14 -0.79 4.66 -22.17
CA GLY A 14 -1.98 4.02 -21.59
C GLY A 14 -2.95 4.99 -20.89
N VAL A 15 -2.75 6.30 -21.05
CA VAL A 15 -3.53 7.37 -20.39
C VAL A 15 -4.31 8.27 -21.37
N GLY A 16 -4.51 7.80 -22.60
CA GLY A 16 -5.24 8.56 -23.63
C GLY A 16 -4.46 9.72 -24.27
N PHE A 17 -3.13 9.75 -24.12
CA PHE A 17 -2.29 10.87 -24.57
C PHE A 17 -2.26 11.07 -26.10
N ARG A 18 -2.10 9.99 -26.87
CA ARG A 18 -2.16 10.00 -28.35
C ARG A 18 -3.50 10.61 -28.86
N PRO A 19 -4.68 10.11 -28.43
CA PRO A 19 -5.98 10.73 -28.72
C PRO A 19 -6.04 12.22 -28.41
N PHE A 20 -5.59 12.61 -27.22
CA PHE A 20 -5.61 14.00 -26.77
C PHE A 20 -4.79 14.91 -27.69
N VAL A 21 -3.55 14.50 -28.01
CA VAL A 21 -2.67 15.24 -28.91
C VAL A 21 -3.28 15.41 -30.29
N TYR A 22 -3.89 14.35 -30.84
CA TYR A 22 -4.55 14.42 -32.15
C TYR A 22 -5.71 15.42 -32.15
N ASN A 23 -6.60 15.36 -31.16
CA ASN A 23 -7.72 16.28 -31.05
C ASN A 23 -7.25 17.73 -30.83
N LEU A 24 -6.21 17.92 -30.02
CA LEU A 24 -5.61 19.22 -29.79
C LEU A 24 -4.96 19.78 -31.06
N ALA A 25 -4.31 18.94 -31.86
CA ALA A 25 -3.73 19.35 -33.14
C ALA A 25 -4.82 19.79 -34.13
N LEU A 26 -5.94 19.05 -34.21
CA LEU A 26 -7.09 19.46 -35.03
C LEU A 26 -7.69 20.79 -34.59
N LYS A 27 -7.89 20.98 -33.26
CA LYS A 27 -8.42 22.22 -32.67
C LYS A 27 -7.60 23.45 -33.08
N HIS A 28 -6.27 23.32 -33.13
CA HIS A 28 -5.34 24.42 -33.46
C HIS A 28 -4.87 24.41 -34.93
N HIS A 29 -5.52 23.64 -35.80
CA HIS A 29 -5.18 23.51 -37.23
C HIS A 29 -3.70 23.14 -37.48
N ILE A 30 -3.15 22.25 -36.65
CA ILE A 30 -1.77 21.77 -36.74
C ILE A 30 -1.72 20.49 -37.57
N LYS A 31 -0.68 20.37 -38.39
CA LYS A 31 -0.35 19.16 -39.17
C LYS A 31 0.89 18.48 -38.62
N GLY A 32 1.11 17.20 -38.92
CA GLY A 32 2.25 16.46 -38.37
C GLY A 32 1.84 15.09 -37.84
N TRP A 33 2.41 14.66 -36.72
CA TRP A 33 2.08 13.34 -36.17
C TRP A 33 2.39 13.17 -34.68
N VAL A 34 1.84 12.12 -34.09
CA VAL A 34 2.16 11.64 -32.73
C VAL A 34 2.40 10.14 -32.73
N ASN A 35 3.37 9.64 -31.94
CA ASN A 35 3.56 8.22 -31.70
C ASN A 35 4.08 7.93 -30.28
N ASN A 36 4.01 6.64 -29.89
CA ASN A 36 4.68 6.13 -28.69
C ASN A 36 6.01 5.49 -29.09
N ASP A 37 7.00 5.61 -28.21
CA ASP A 37 8.21 4.79 -28.25
C ASP A 37 8.55 4.32 -26.83
N ASP A 38 9.71 3.69 -26.64
CA ASP A 38 10.11 3.20 -25.32
C ASP A 38 10.42 4.29 -24.29
N LYS A 39 10.55 5.56 -24.73
CA LYS A 39 10.92 6.70 -23.88
C LYS A 39 9.71 7.56 -23.47
N GLY A 40 8.62 7.52 -24.23
CA GLY A 40 7.41 8.28 -23.94
C GLY A 40 6.55 8.53 -25.16
N VAL A 41 6.16 9.79 -25.38
CA VAL A 41 5.36 10.23 -26.53
C VAL A 41 6.17 11.23 -27.35
N ASN A 42 6.27 11.01 -28.66
CA ASN A 42 6.86 11.98 -29.58
C ASN A 42 5.77 12.65 -30.41
N ILE A 43 5.91 13.96 -30.61
CA ILE A 43 4.99 14.76 -31.41
C ILE A 43 5.79 15.59 -32.40
N LEU A 44 5.33 15.64 -33.65
CA LEU A 44 5.81 16.57 -34.65
C LEU A 44 4.68 17.54 -35.02
N LEU A 45 4.93 18.83 -34.92
CA LEU A 45 3.98 19.90 -35.18
C LEU A 45 4.47 20.74 -36.36
N TYR A 46 3.63 20.94 -37.37
CA TYR A 46 3.86 21.78 -38.53
C TYR A 46 2.69 22.76 -38.69
N ALA A 47 2.91 24.02 -38.30
CA ALA A 47 1.90 25.08 -38.37
C ALA A 47 2.53 26.49 -38.31
N SER A 48 1.70 27.52 -38.14
CA SER A 48 2.16 28.86 -37.77
C SER A 48 2.75 28.83 -36.35
N TYR A 49 3.69 29.74 -36.06
CA TYR A 49 4.29 29.84 -34.72
C TYR A 49 3.23 30.05 -33.62
N LEU A 50 2.22 30.88 -33.91
CA LEU A 50 1.11 31.16 -33.00
C LEU A 50 0.33 29.89 -32.63
N ASN A 51 -0.06 29.08 -33.63
CA ASN A 51 -0.84 27.86 -33.38
C ASN A 51 -0.04 26.82 -32.60
N ILE A 52 1.27 26.69 -32.89
CA ILE A 52 2.17 25.79 -32.15
C ILE A 52 2.25 26.20 -30.68
N ASN A 53 2.39 27.50 -30.40
CA ASN A 53 2.42 27.99 -29.03
C ASN A 53 1.10 27.73 -28.29
N LEU A 54 -0.05 28.01 -28.92
CA LEU A 54 -1.37 27.71 -28.33
C LEU A 54 -1.54 26.22 -28.02
N PHE A 55 -1.10 25.33 -28.92
CA PHE A 55 -1.08 23.89 -28.68
C PHE A 55 -0.21 23.52 -27.48
N ILE A 56 1.01 24.08 -27.39
CA ILE A 56 1.94 23.76 -26.30
C ILE A 56 1.39 24.26 -24.95
N GLU A 57 0.78 25.44 -24.91
CA GLU A 57 0.16 25.97 -23.69
C GLU A 57 -1.01 25.10 -23.23
N GLU A 58 -1.91 24.74 -24.14
CA GLU A 58 -3.06 23.90 -23.78
C GLU A 58 -2.63 22.47 -23.38
N LEU A 59 -1.62 21.90 -24.04
CA LEU A 59 -1.03 20.62 -23.65
C LEU A 59 -0.45 20.64 -22.23
N LYS A 60 0.13 21.78 -21.81
CA LYS A 60 0.66 21.96 -20.45
C LYS A 60 -0.44 22.20 -19.41
N GLN A 61 -1.48 22.97 -19.77
CA GLN A 61 -2.54 23.37 -18.84
C GLN A 61 -3.60 22.28 -18.65
N ASN A 62 -3.92 21.53 -19.71
CA ASN A 62 -5.04 20.58 -19.73
C ASN A 62 -4.62 19.19 -20.25
N PRO A 63 -3.57 18.56 -19.68
CA PRO A 63 -3.17 17.23 -20.12
C PRO A 63 -4.25 16.18 -19.81
N PRO A 64 -4.21 14.98 -20.42
CA PRO A 64 -5.16 13.90 -20.12
C PRO A 64 -5.25 13.61 -18.62
N LYS A 65 -6.46 13.34 -18.11
CA LYS A 65 -6.77 13.17 -16.67
C LYS A 65 -5.86 12.19 -15.92
N LEU A 66 -5.40 11.13 -16.59
CA LEU A 66 -4.53 10.10 -16.02
C LEU A 66 -3.04 10.37 -16.22
N SER A 67 -2.69 11.35 -17.05
CA SER A 67 -1.30 11.62 -17.37
C SER A 67 -0.61 12.44 -16.30
N LYS A 68 0.68 12.17 -16.12
CA LYS A 68 1.58 13.00 -15.33
C LYS A 68 2.77 13.31 -16.22
N ILE A 69 2.85 14.54 -16.72
CA ILE A 69 3.94 14.99 -17.56
C ILE A 69 5.09 15.43 -16.66
N ASN A 70 6.25 14.83 -16.85
CA ASN A 70 7.44 15.14 -16.06
C ASN A 70 8.39 16.07 -16.83
N GLU A 71 8.50 15.88 -18.15
CA GLU A 71 9.42 16.64 -18.99
C GLU A 71 8.81 16.81 -20.38
N ILE A 72 8.94 18.01 -20.95
CA ILE A 72 8.58 18.31 -22.34
C ILE A 72 9.80 18.93 -23.01
N ASN A 73 10.48 18.16 -23.85
CA ASN A 73 11.57 18.67 -24.68
C ASN A 73 10.99 19.22 -25.98
N ILE A 74 11.22 20.50 -26.23
CA ILE A 74 10.70 21.21 -27.40
C ILE A 74 11.89 21.63 -28.25
N LYS A 75 11.95 21.19 -29.50
CA LYS A 75 12.99 21.59 -30.46
C LYS A 75 12.36 22.07 -31.76
N GLU A 76 12.67 23.29 -32.17
CA GLU A 76 12.42 23.72 -33.54
C GLU A 76 13.39 22.99 -34.46
N ILE A 77 12.88 22.41 -35.54
CA ILE A 77 13.67 21.68 -36.53
C ILE A 77 13.46 22.32 -37.90
N THR A 78 14.52 22.35 -38.71
CA THR A 78 14.53 22.90 -40.08
C THR A 78 13.91 21.97 -41.12
N PHE A 79 13.10 20.99 -40.69
CA PHE A 79 12.61 19.90 -41.53
C PHE A 79 11.54 20.35 -42.54
N LEU A 80 11.70 19.87 -43.79
CA LEU A 80 11.06 20.34 -45.04
C LEU A 80 9.97 19.37 -45.59
N GLU A 81 9.30 18.58 -44.74
CA GLU A 81 8.10 17.86 -45.19
C GLU A 81 6.85 18.70 -44.96
N GLU A 82 6.13 19.00 -46.04
CA GLU A 82 4.78 19.54 -45.93
C GLU A 82 3.80 18.42 -45.55
N PHE A 83 3.37 18.42 -44.29
CA PHE A 83 2.29 17.56 -43.85
C PHE A 83 0.96 18.07 -44.41
N LYS A 84 0.11 17.16 -44.89
CA LYS A 84 -1.27 17.50 -45.33
C LYS A 84 -2.27 17.42 -44.17
N THR A 85 -2.04 16.48 -43.26
CA THR A 85 -2.90 16.11 -42.13
C THR A 85 -2.07 15.97 -40.86
N PHE A 86 -2.74 15.78 -39.72
CA PHE A 86 -2.11 15.29 -38.49
C PHE A 86 -2.44 13.81 -38.33
N GLU A 87 -1.46 12.97 -38.02
CA GLU A 87 -1.64 11.50 -37.99
C GLU A 87 -1.11 10.87 -36.69
N ILE A 88 -1.74 9.78 -36.24
CA ILE A 88 -1.16 8.95 -35.19
C ILE A 88 -0.38 7.82 -35.86
N LYS A 89 0.94 7.80 -35.67
CA LYS A 89 1.83 6.78 -36.23
C LYS A 89 1.96 5.58 -35.30
N GLN A 90 2.30 4.44 -35.90
CA GLN A 90 2.56 3.19 -35.16
C GLN A 90 3.69 3.37 -34.14
N SER A 91 3.56 2.69 -33.00
CA SER A 91 4.58 2.69 -31.94
C SER A 91 5.90 2.13 -32.48
N LEU A 92 7.03 2.72 -32.08
CA LEU A 92 8.37 2.22 -32.40
C LEU A 92 8.98 1.48 -31.21
N ASN A 93 9.53 0.29 -31.46
CA ASN A 93 10.32 -0.45 -30.48
C ASN A 93 11.82 -0.18 -30.71
N THR A 94 12.49 0.15 -29.64
CA THR A 94 13.93 0.34 -29.46
C THR A 94 14.34 -0.47 -28.22
N ASN A 95 15.60 -0.88 -28.12
CA ASN A 95 16.03 -1.79 -27.05
C ASN A 95 16.10 -1.14 -25.65
N ASN A 96 15.79 0.14 -25.46
CA ASN A 96 15.92 0.86 -24.19
C ASN A 96 14.55 1.30 -23.63
N LYS A 97 13.92 0.42 -22.83
CA LYS A 97 12.61 0.62 -22.18
C LYS A 97 12.69 1.54 -20.96
N SER A 98 12.17 2.76 -21.05
CA SER A 98 12.12 3.72 -19.93
C SER A 98 10.71 4.30 -19.67
N THR A 99 9.68 3.78 -20.34
CA THR A 99 8.29 4.23 -20.15
C THR A 99 7.75 3.78 -18.81
N ILE A 100 7.17 4.71 -18.06
CA ILE A 100 6.58 4.44 -16.74
C ILE A 100 5.21 3.77 -16.89
N ILE A 101 4.99 2.73 -16.10
CA ILE A 101 3.74 1.98 -16.08
C ILE A 101 2.69 2.70 -15.25
N SER A 102 1.50 2.84 -15.80
CA SER A 102 0.34 3.38 -15.07
C SER A 102 -0.21 2.35 -14.09
N ALA A 103 -0.62 2.82 -12.92
CA ALA A 103 -1.44 2.07 -11.98
C ALA A 103 -2.82 1.73 -12.59
N ASP A 104 -3.48 0.75 -11.99
CA ASP A 104 -4.87 0.38 -12.26
C ASP A 104 -5.83 1.44 -11.73
N ILE A 105 -6.82 1.87 -12.53
CA ILE A 105 -7.74 2.96 -12.19
C ILE A 105 -9.19 2.48 -12.17
N ALA A 106 -9.99 2.98 -11.22
CA ALA A 106 -11.41 2.67 -11.14
C ALA A 106 -12.17 3.08 -12.40
N ILE A 107 -13.31 2.42 -12.67
CA ILE A 107 -14.22 2.82 -13.77
C ILE A 107 -14.65 4.29 -13.60
N CYS A 108 -14.61 5.06 -14.69
CA CYS A 108 -15.04 6.46 -14.71
C CYS A 108 -16.54 6.60 -14.94
N ASP A 109 -17.10 7.75 -14.56
CA ASP A 109 -18.54 8.03 -14.64
C ASP A 109 -19.10 7.86 -16.07
N ASP A 110 -18.37 8.33 -17.09
CA ASP A 110 -18.66 8.10 -18.51
C ASP A 110 -18.93 6.63 -18.86
N CYS A 111 -18.16 5.71 -18.28
CA CYS A 111 -18.31 4.28 -18.52
C CYS A 111 -19.38 3.65 -17.63
N ILE A 112 -19.68 4.25 -16.47
CA ILE A 112 -20.82 3.88 -15.64
C ILE A 112 -22.12 4.25 -16.37
N GLU A 113 -22.18 5.41 -17.02
CA GLU A 113 -23.30 5.81 -17.88
C GLU A 113 -23.51 4.82 -19.03
N ASP A 114 -22.44 4.39 -19.72
CA ASP A 114 -22.53 3.41 -20.81
C ASP A 114 -23.17 2.08 -20.39
N ILE A 115 -22.88 1.58 -19.19
CA ILE A 115 -23.46 0.30 -18.73
C ILE A 115 -24.90 0.47 -18.25
N ASN A 116 -25.34 1.69 -17.97
CA ASN A 116 -26.69 2.04 -17.56
C ASN A 116 -27.59 2.45 -18.74
N ASP A 117 -27.01 2.85 -19.87
CA ASP A 117 -27.75 3.27 -21.07
C ASP A 117 -28.17 2.08 -21.93
N VAL A 118 -29.48 1.82 -22.01
CA VAL A 118 -30.10 0.75 -22.81
C VAL A 118 -29.80 0.86 -24.30
N SER A 119 -29.56 2.07 -24.81
CA SER A 119 -29.24 2.30 -26.22
C SER A 119 -27.77 2.00 -26.55
N ASN A 120 -26.92 1.94 -25.53
CA ASN A 120 -25.50 1.67 -25.68
C ASN A 120 -25.25 0.18 -25.90
N HIS A 121 -24.36 -0.16 -26.83
CA HIS A 121 -24.01 -1.57 -27.07
C HIS A 121 -23.16 -2.20 -25.94
N ARG A 122 -22.80 -1.41 -24.91
CA ARG A 122 -22.20 -1.86 -23.65
C ARG A 122 -23.17 -1.85 -22.48
N TYR A 123 -24.47 -1.69 -22.71
CA TYR A 123 -25.48 -1.86 -21.66
C TYR A 123 -25.24 -3.17 -20.92
N ASN A 124 -25.14 -3.10 -19.59
CA ASN A 124 -24.85 -4.24 -18.70
C ASN A 124 -23.49 -4.91 -18.86
N TYR A 125 -22.55 -4.32 -19.61
CA TYR A 125 -21.25 -4.94 -19.83
C TYR A 125 -20.29 -4.74 -18.64
N ALA A 126 -19.95 -5.84 -17.96
CA ALA A 126 -19.27 -5.80 -16.66
C ALA A 126 -17.79 -5.36 -16.71
N LEU A 127 -17.14 -5.49 -17.87
CA LEU A 127 -15.71 -5.18 -18.05
C LEU A 127 -15.46 -3.95 -18.93
N THR A 128 -16.45 -3.05 -19.02
CA THR A 128 -16.31 -1.78 -19.75
C THR A 128 -15.14 -0.95 -19.25
N ASN A 129 -14.50 -0.23 -20.17
CA ASN A 129 -13.49 0.79 -19.87
C ASN A 129 -13.36 1.78 -21.04
N CYS A 130 -12.56 2.81 -20.80
CA CYS A 130 -12.06 3.73 -21.82
C CYS A 130 -10.57 4.06 -21.56
N THR A 131 -10.02 5.00 -22.32
CA THR A 131 -8.62 5.45 -22.13
C THR A 131 -8.36 6.06 -20.75
N ASN A 132 -9.40 6.56 -20.07
CA ASN A 132 -9.31 7.25 -18.78
C ASN A 132 -9.60 6.35 -17.56
N CYS A 133 -9.83 5.05 -17.73
CA CYS A 133 -10.15 4.16 -16.62
C CYS A 133 -9.80 2.70 -16.87
N GLY A 134 -9.97 1.86 -15.85
CA GLY A 134 -9.84 0.41 -15.94
C GLY A 134 -8.40 -0.10 -15.72
N PRO A 135 -8.16 -1.39 -15.97
CA PRO A 135 -6.90 -2.04 -15.67
C PRO A 135 -5.76 -1.56 -16.58
N ARG A 136 -4.56 -1.49 -16.00
CA ARG A 136 -3.29 -1.14 -16.62
C ARG A 136 -2.21 -2.12 -16.15
N TYR A 137 -1.64 -1.87 -14.96
CA TYR A 137 -0.63 -2.73 -14.35
C TYR A 137 -1.10 -4.19 -14.26
N SER A 138 -2.36 -4.45 -13.88
CA SER A 138 -2.81 -5.83 -13.67
C SER A 138 -2.89 -6.68 -14.95
N ILE A 139 -2.91 -6.06 -16.13
CA ILE A 139 -3.08 -6.76 -17.42
C ILE A 139 -1.87 -6.67 -18.34
N ILE A 140 -0.86 -5.87 -18.02
CA ILE A 140 0.30 -5.65 -18.89
C ILE A 140 1.33 -6.77 -18.73
N ASN A 141 1.73 -7.40 -19.85
CA ASN A 141 2.82 -8.37 -19.89
C ASN A 141 4.18 -7.68 -20.05
N THR A 142 4.25 -6.68 -20.93
CA THR A 142 5.45 -5.86 -21.16
C THR A 142 5.09 -4.54 -21.85
N VAL A 143 6.06 -3.63 -21.96
CA VAL A 143 5.94 -2.37 -22.72
C VAL A 143 6.59 -2.52 -24.13
N PRO A 144 6.17 -1.74 -25.15
CA PRO A 144 5.18 -0.64 -25.10
C PRO A 144 3.75 -1.11 -24.81
N TYR A 145 2.95 -0.21 -24.22
CA TYR A 145 1.57 -0.51 -23.85
C TYR A 145 0.65 -0.53 -25.08
N ASP A 146 0.57 -1.71 -25.68
CA ASP A 146 -0.31 -2.05 -26.80
C ASP A 146 -1.04 -3.37 -26.52
N ARG A 147 -2.24 -3.56 -27.12
CA ARG A 147 -3.15 -4.68 -26.82
C ARG A 147 -2.48 -6.05 -26.88
N CYS A 148 -1.58 -6.27 -27.84
CA CYS A 148 -0.82 -7.52 -28.01
C CYS A 148 0.08 -7.86 -26.81
N ASN A 149 0.53 -6.85 -26.07
CA ASN A 149 1.39 -6.97 -24.89
C ASN A 149 0.57 -6.99 -23.59
N THR A 150 -0.72 -7.27 -23.66
CA THR A 150 -1.61 -7.37 -22.49
C THR A 150 -2.39 -8.69 -22.50
N SER A 151 -3.08 -9.02 -21.41
CA SER A 151 -4.03 -10.14 -21.36
C SER A 151 -5.26 -9.94 -22.26
N MET A 152 -5.37 -8.81 -22.98
CA MET A 152 -6.41 -8.55 -23.97
C MET A 152 -6.04 -9.03 -25.39
N LYS A 153 -4.82 -9.55 -25.59
CA LYS A 153 -4.28 -9.96 -26.90
C LYS A 153 -5.15 -11.01 -27.62
N ASP A 154 -5.77 -11.91 -26.87
CA ASP A 154 -6.55 -13.04 -27.42
C ASP A 154 -8.02 -12.65 -27.71
N PHE A 155 -8.42 -11.44 -27.35
CA PHE A 155 -9.77 -10.91 -27.55
C PHE A 155 -9.80 -10.03 -28.82
N ILE A 156 -10.22 -10.59 -29.95
CA ILE A 156 -10.25 -9.87 -31.24
C ILE A 156 -11.42 -8.88 -31.27
N LEU A 157 -11.17 -7.61 -31.56
CA LEU A 157 -12.19 -6.56 -31.59
C LEU A 157 -13.29 -6.85 -32.63
N CYS A 158 -14.56 -6.76 -32.22
CA CYS A 158 -15.68 -6.73 -33.16
C CYS A 158 -15.71 -5.40 -33.93
N SER A 159 -16.51 -5.33 -35.01
CA SER A 159 -16.61 -4.12 -35.86
C SER A 159 -16.87 -2.86 -35.05
N LYS A 160 -17.90 -2.84 -34.20
CA LYS A 160 -18.25 -1.65 -33.38
C LYS A 160 -17.10 -1.19 -32.48
N CYS A 161 -16.43 -2.12 -31.78
CA CYS A 161 -15.30 -1.76 -30.92
C CYS A 161 -14.07 -1.33 -31.74
N LYS A 162 -13.88 -1.89 -32.93
CA LYS A 162 -12.81 -1.50 -33.84
C LYS A 162 -13.04 -0.09 -34.37
N ASP A 163 -14.26 0.25 -34.77
CA ASP A 163 -14.63 1.60 -35.22
C ASP A 163 -14.34 2.65 -34.14
N GLU A 164 -14.68 2.36 -32.88
CA GLU A 164 -14.35 3.24 -31.75
C GLU A 164 -12.83 3.29 -31.44
N TYR A 165 -12.14 2.15 -31.57
CA TYR A 165 -10.70 2.04 -31.33
C TYR A 165 -9.87 2.81 -32.37
N GLU A 166 -10.38 2.90 -33.61
CA GLU A 166 -9.73 3.56 -34.75
C GLU A 166 -10.19 5.01 -34.95
N ASN A 167 -11.33 5.42 -34.39
CA ASN A 167 -11.86 6.78 -34.50
C ASN A 167 -11.24 7.74 -33.47
N PRO A 168 -10.42 8.72 -33.88
CA PRO A 168 -9.73 9.62 -32.96
C PRO A 168 -10.63 10.56 -32.13
N LEU A 169 -11.86 10.78 -32.59
CA LEU A 169 -12.85 11.59 -31.89
C LEU A 169 -13.59 10.79 -30.79
N ASN A 170 -13.41 9.47 -30.74
CA ASN A 170 -14.03 8.64 -29.72
C ASN A 170 -13.15 8.54 -28.47
N ARG A 171 -13.76 8.59 -27.26
CA ARG A 171 -13.03 8.42 -25.99
C ARG A 171 -12.30 7.09 -25.83
N ARG A 172 -12.67 6.08 -26.63
CA ARG A 172 -12.06 4.73 -26.67
C ARG A 172 -11.00 4.57 -27.75
N TYR A 173 -10.65 5.65 -28.44
CA TYR A 173 -9.56 5.64 -29.40
C TYR A 173 -8.26 5.15 -28.77
N HIS A 174 -7.66 4.10 -29.34
CA HIS A 174 -6.49 3.41 -28.78
C HIS A 174 -6.61 2.98 -27.31
N ALA A 175 -7.82 2.80 -26.78
CA ALA A 175 -8.03 2.14 -25.50
C ALA A 175 -7.66 0.66 -25.65
N GLN A 176 -6.42 0.30 -25.28
CA GLN A 176 -5.90 -1.06 -25.44
C GLN A 176 -6.80 -2.14 -24.82
N PRO A 177 -7.45 -1.92 -23.66
CA PRO A 177 -8.35 -2.90 -23.08
C PRO A 177 -9.82 -2.74 -23.48
N VAL A 178 -10.12 -1.98 -24.54
CA VAL A 178 -11.51 -1.82 -25.00
C VAL A 178 -12.11 -3.16 -25.40
N SER A 179 -13.35 -3.37 -25.01
CA SER A 179 -14.16 -4.52 -25.41
C SER A 179 -15.65 -4.25 -25.17
N CYS A 180 -16.49 -5.19 -25.60
CA CYS A 180 -17.91 -5.29 -25.30
C CYS A 180 -18.28 -6.77 -25.12
N GLU A 181 -19.55 -7.06 -24.91
CA GLU A 181 -20.08 -8.43 -24.74
C GLU A 181 -19.75 -9.37 -25.92
N VAL A 182 -19.59 -8.83 -27.13
CA VAL A 182 -19.34 -9.63 -28.35
C VAL A 182 -17.89 -10.09 -28.47
N CYS A 183 -16.93 -9.20 -28.18
CA CYS A 183 -15.50 -9.43 -28.42
C CYS A 183 -14.67 -9.57 -27.14
N GLY A 184 -15.26 -9.29 -25.99
CA GLY A 184 -14.57 -9.15 -24.74
C GLY A 184 -14.60 -10.37 -23.85
N PRO A 185 -14.06 -10.22 -22.64
CA PRO A 185 -14.16 -11.25 -21.63
C PRO A 185 -15.60 -11.50 -21.19
N ASN A 186 -15.93 -12.75 -20.94
CA ASN A 186 -17.22 -13.20 -20.43
C ASN A 186 -17.12 -13.49 -18.93
N VAL A 187 -18.18 -13.15 -18.20
CA VAL A 187 -18.31 -13.46 -16.77
C VAL A 187 -18.99 -14.82 -16.63
N THR A 188 -18.57 -15.64 -15.67
CA THR A 188 -19.15 -16.97 -15.43
C THR A 188 -19.25 -17.24 -13.94
N LEU A 189 -20.41 -17.72 -13.50
CA LEU A 189 -20.65 -18.19 -12.15
C LEU A 189 -20.44 -19.69 -12.08
N TYR A 190 -19.64 -20.14 -11.12
CA TYR A 190 -19.35 -21.55 -10.83
C TYR A 190 -19.84 -21.92 -9.44
N ASN A 191 -20.29 -23.16 -9.26
CA ASN A 191 -20.49 -23.72 -7.92
C ASN A 191 -19.19 -24.31 -7.36
N LYS A 192 -19.23 -24.75 -6.10
CA LYS A 192 -18.12 -25.46 -5.42
C LYS A 192 -17.56 -26.69 -6.15
N ASN A 193 -18.33 -27.32 -7.03
CA ASN A 193 -17.92 -28.49 -7.81
C ASN A 193 -17.34 -28.10 -9.19
N ASN A 194 -17.01 -26.82 -9.40
CA ASN A 194 -16.51 -26.27 -10.67
C ASN A 194 -17.48 -26.44 -11.86
N ILE A 195 -18.79 -26.52 -11.58
CA ILE A 195 -19.84 -26.57 -12.60
C ILE A 195 -20.30 -25.15 -12.90
N LYS A 196 -20.34 -24.80 -14.19
CA LYS A 196 -20.85 -23.50 -14.68
C LYS A 196 -22.37 -23.43 -14.48
N ILE A 197 -22.83 -22.35 -13.85
CA ILE A 197 -24.25 -22.14 -13.52
C ILE A 197 -24.92 -21.16 -14.48
N SER A 198 -24.22 -20.08 -14.81
CA SER A 198 -24.76 -18.97 -15.62
C SER A 198 -23.61 -18.09 -16.15
N TYR A 199 -23.94 -17.20 -17.07
CA TYR A 199 -22.99 -16.35 -17.77
C TYR A 199 -23.40 -14.88 -17.71
N ASN A 200 -22.41 -13.99 -17.83
CA ASN A 200 -22.58 -12.56 -18.03
C ASN A 200 -23.54 -11.91 -17.02
N LEU A 201 -24.53 -11.13 -17.47
CA LEU A 201 -25.44 -10.43 -16.55
C LEU A 201 -26.21 -11.38 -15.63
N GLU A 202 -26.68 -12.53 -16.15
CA GLU A 202 -27.39 -13.53 -15.35
C GLU A 202 -26.49 -14.09 -14.23
N ALA A 203 -25.19 -14.27 -14.52
CA ALA A 203 -24.21 -14.66 -13.50
C ALA A 203 -24.07 -13.62 -12.39
N ILE A 204 -24.08 -12.33 -12.74
CA ILE A 204 -23.97 -11.23 -11.78
C ILE A 204 -25.25 -11.12 -10.94
N GLU A 205 -26.42 -11.20 -11.55
CA GLU A 205 -27.71 -11.18 -10.85
C GLU A 205 -27.84 -12.36 -9.87
N LYS A 206 -27.51 -13.59 -10.33
CA LYS A 206 -27.48 -14.76 -9.46
C LYS A 206 -26.47 -14.62 -8.32
N THR A 207 -25.28 -14.09 -8.59
CA THR A 207 -24.27 -13.79 -7.56
C THR A 207 -24.84 -12.86 -6.50
N ALA A 208 -25.50 -11.78 -6.91
CA ALA A 208 -26.12 -10.84 -5.97
C ALA A 208 -27.22 -11.49 -5.11
N ASN A 209 -28.08 -12.30 -5.73
CA ASN A 209 -29.12 -13.05 -5.02
C ASN A 209 -28.53 -14.05 -4.02
N LEU A 210 -27.44 -14.74 -4.37
CA LEU A 210 -26.74 -15.67 -3.47
C LEU A 210 -26.11 -14.93 -2.28
N ILE A 211 -25.51 -13.76 -2.50
CA ILE A 211 -25.00 -12.91 -1.41
C ILE A 211 -26.14 -12.51 -0.47
N ASN A 212 -27.29 -12.07 -1.02
CA ASN A 212 -28.48 -11.72 -0.23
C ASN A 212 -29.03 -12.91 0.59
N GLN A 213 -28.84 -14.14 0.11
CA GLN A 213 -29.20 -15.38 0.82
C GLN A 213 -28.18 -15.80 1.91
N GLY A 214 -27.07 -15.08 2.06
CA GLY A 214 -26.04 -15.35 3.07
C GLY A 214 -24.95 -16.33 2.64
N TYR A 215 -24.72 -16.49 1.33
CA TYR A 215 -23.57 -17.23 0.82
C TYR A 215 -22.30 -16.36 0.81
N ILE A 216 -21.14 -17.03 0.85
CA ILE A 216 -19.80 -16.42 0.70
C ILE A 216 -19.29 -16.78 -0.69
N LEU A 217 -18.97 -15.77 -1.49
CA LEU A 217 -18.55 -15.95 -2.87
C LEU A 217 -17.14 -15.44 -3.09
N ALA A 218 -16.33 -16.15 -3.89
CA ALA A 218 -15.11 -15.58 -4.44
C ALA A 218 -15.46 -14.80 -5.72
N VAL A 219 -15.21 -13.50 -5.75
CA VAL A 219 -15.48 -12.65 -6.92
C VAL A 219 -14.17 -12.13 -7.46
N LYS A 220 -13.90 -12.35 -8.75
CA LYS A 220 -12.70 -11.83 -9.41
C LYS A 220 -12.80 -10.32 -9.57
N GLY A 221 -11.90 -9.61 -8.89
CA GLY A 221 -11.71 -8.17 -9.01
C GLY A 221 -10.70 -7.82 -10.10
N MET A 222 -10.09 -6.63 -10.00
CA MET A 222 -9.14 -6.13 -11.00
C MET A 222 -7.71 -6.67 -10.83
N GLY A 223 -7.26 -6.83 -9.58
CA GLY A 223 -5.91 -7.28 -9.21
C GLY A 223 -5.87 -8.66 -8.53
N GLY A 224 -7.02 -9.29 -8.30
CA GLY A 224 -7.14 -10.63 -7.71
C GLY A 224 -8.59 -10.92 -7.30
N PHE A 225 -8.82 -12.04 -6.62
CA PHE A 225 -10.13 -12.40 -6.09
C PHE A 225 -10.38 -11.78 -4.71
N HIS A 226 -11.62 -11.36 -4.48
CA HIS A 226 -12.15 -11.02 -3.17
C HIS A 226 -13.08 -12.11 -2.66
N LEU A 227 -13.09 -12.36 -1.36
CA LEU A 227 -14.22 -13.03 -0.71
C LEU A 227 -15.27 -11.98 -0.36
N ILE A 228 -16.48 -12.19 -0.86
CA ILE A 228 -17.61 -11.28 -0.75
C ILE A 228 -18.78 -11.94 -0.04
N CYS A 229 -19.33 -11.24 0.96
CA CYS A 229 -20.55 -11.64 1.67
C CYS A 229 -21.23 -10.44 2.38
N ASP A 230 -22.46 -10.63 2.85
CA ASP A 230 -23.24 -9.62 3.58
C ASP A 230 -22.58 -9.23 4.92
N ALA A 231 -22.21 -7.95 5.07
CA ALA A 231 -21.57 -7.42 6.28
C ALA A 231 -22.54 -7.19 7.45
N THR A 232 -23.84 -7.27 7.22
CA THR A 232 -24.90 -7.07 8.23
C THR A 232 -25.35 -8.38 8.87
N ASN A 233 -24.88 -9.53 8.37
CA ASN A 233 -25.33 -10.85 8.82
C ASN A 233 -24.29 -11.54 9.72
N ASP A 234 -24.50 -11.48 11.04
CA ASP A 234 -23.59 -12.06 12.05
C ASP A 234 -23.21 -13.52 11.79
N LYS A 235 -24.16 -14.35 11.32
CA LYS A 235 -23.90 -15.78 11.07
C LYS A 235 -22.89 -15.95 9.93
N VAL A 236 -23.03 -15.14 8.88
CA VAL A 236 -22.17 -15.19 7.68
C VAL A 236 -20.79 -14.62 7.99
N VAL A 237 -20.72 -13.51 8.72
CA VAL A 237 -19.44 -12.90 9.13
C VAL A 237 -18.66 -13.85 10.05
N ASN A 238 -19.32 -14.46 11.03
CA ASN A 238 -18.67 -15.46 11.90
C ASN A 238 -18.21 -16.70 11.13
N ARG A 239 -19.02 -17.20 10.19
CA ARG A 239 -18.61 -18.30 9.30
C ARG A 239 -17.34 -17.93 8.55
N LEU A 240 -17.29 -16.74 7.95
CA LEU A 240 -16.09 -16.27 7.24
C LEU A 240 -14.86 -16.21 8.16
N ARG A 241 -15.00 -15.68 9.39
CA ARG A 241 -13.89 -15.63 10.37
C ARG A 241 -13.35 -16.99 10.77
N TYR A 242 -14.27 -17.91 11.09
CA TYR A 242 -13.93 -19.26 11.47
C TYR A 242 -13.10 -19.92 10.37
N ILE A 243 -13.58 -19.82 9.13
CA ILE A 243 -12.92 -20.49 8.00
C ILE A 243 -11.59 -19.80 7.62
N LYS A 244 -11.50 -18.46 7.69
CA LYS A 244 -10.26 -17.72 7.42
C LYS A 244 -9.21 -17.80 8.53
N ASN A 245 -9.52 -18.45 9.66
CA ASN A 245 -8.71 -18.42 10.87
C ASN A 245 -8.28 -16.98 11.24
N ARG A 246 -9.25 -16.06 11.16
CA ARG A 246 -9.05 -14.62 11.34
C ARG A 246 -10.02 -14.11 12.41
N PRO A 247 -9.71 -14.30 13.70
CA PRO A 247 -10.66 -14.08 14.79
C PRO A 247 -11.01 -12.60 14.98
N THR A 248 -10.03 -11.68 15.01
CA THR A 248 -10.31 -10.26 15.33
C THR A 248 -9.87 -9.26 14.26
N LYS A 249 -8.92 -9.60 13.37
CA LYS A 249 -8.45 -8.66 12.33
C LYS A 249 -9.62 -8.10 11.50
N PRO A 250 -9.82 -6.76 11.43
CA PRO A 250 -10.97 -6.15 10.75
C PRO A 250 -11.08 -6.52 9.28
N TYR A 251 -12.30 -6.67 8.76
CA TYR A 251 -12.55 -6.83 7.32
C TYR A 251 -12.78 -5.48 6.63
N ALA A 252 -12.37 -5.39 5.37
CA ALA A 252 -12.70 -4.26 4.52
C ALA A 252 -14.13 -4.39 3.99
N LEU A 253 -14.82 -3.26 3.87
CA LEU A 253 -16.20 -3.14 3.45
C LEU A 253 -16.30 -2.36 2.14
N MET A 254 -16.98 -2.95 1.17
CA MET A 254 -17.35 -2.31 -0.08
C MET A 254 -18.79 -1.80 0.01
N PHE A 255 -18.98 -0.56 -0.45
CA PHE A 255 -20.27 0.10 -0.54
C PHE A 255 -20.59 0.45 -2.00
N LYS A 256 -21.86 0.71 -2.27
CA LYS A 256 -22.33 1.15 -3.58
C LYS A 256 -21.70 2.50 -3.97
N ASP A 257 -21.80 3.47 -3.07
CA ASP A 257 -21.38 4.85 -3.26
C ASP A 257 -21.09 5.52 -1.89
N VAL A 258 -20.65 6.78 -1.92
CA VAL A 258 -20.32 7.55 -0.71
C VAL A 258 -21.56 7.85 0.14
N ASN A 259 -22.73 8.07 -0.49
CA ASN A 259 -23.98 8.29 0.24
C ASN A 259 -24.32 7.09 1.12
N SER A 260 -24.09 5.87 0.60
CA SER A 260 -24.26 4.64 1.36
C SER A 260 -23.29 4.55 2.55
N ILE A 261 -22.03 4.97 2.38
CA ILE A 261 -21.01 4.97 3.46
C ILE A 261 -21.41 5.90 4.62
N LYS A 262 -21.95 7.09 4.30
CA LYS A 262 -22.37 8.10 5.29
C LYS A 262 -23.43 7.58 6.27
N ASN A 263 -24.19 6.54 5.89
CA ASN A 263 -25.16 5.92 6.80
C ASN A 263 -24.50 5.13 7.95
N TYR A 264 -23.25 4.70 7.79
CA TYR A 264 -22.58 3.78 8.71
C TYR A 264 -21.34 4.35 9.40
N THR A 265 -20.82 5.46 8.90
CA THR A 265 -19.54 6.05 9.34
C THR A 265 -19.65 7.55 9.50
N ASN A 266 -18.76 8.12 10.32
CA ASN A 266 -18.49 9.55 10.35
C ASN A 266 -17.45 9.83 9.27
N LEU A 267 -17.78 10.71 8.33
CA LEU A 267 -16.98 11.01 7.15
C LEU A 267 -16.67 12.51 7.12
N ASN A 268 -15.39 12.87 7.03
CA ASN A 268 -14.96 14.25 6.76
C ASN A 268 -14.77 14.49 5.25
N LEU A 269 -14.46 15.74 4.87
CA LEU A 269 -14.34 16.15 3.47
C LEU A 269 -13.16 15.46 2.78
N GLU A 270 -12.00 15.41 3.45
CA GLU A 270 -10.79 14.78 2.93
C GLU A 270 -10.98 13.27 2.68
N GLU A 271 -11.67 12.57 3.59
CA GLU A 271 -12.02 11.16 3.43
C GLU A 271 -13.01 10.94 2.26
N GLU A 272 -13.97 11.83 2.07
CA GLU A 272 -14.92 11.80 0.94
C GLU A 272 -14.21 12.00 -0.41
N GLU A 273 -13.29 12.95 -0.50
CA GLU A 273 -12.47 13.19 -1.68
C GLU A 273 -11.65 11.96 -2.06
N ILE A 274 -11.05 11.27 -1.08
CA ILE A 274 -10.26 10.06 -1.33
C ILE A 274 -11.15 8.90 -1.77
N LEU A 275 -12.33 8.71 -1.17
CA LEU A 275 -13.27 7.65 -1.56
C LEU A 275 -13.79 7.83 -2.99
N THR A 276 -14.01 9.07 -3.41
CA THR A 276 -14.48 9.43 -4.76
C THR A 276 -13.37 9.61 -5.78
N SER A 277 -12.11 9.57 -5.35
CA SER A 277 -10.94 9.62 -6.23
C SER A 277 -10.98 8.54 -7.33
N LYS A 278 -10.20 8.74 -8.40
CA LYS A 278 -10.07 7.74 -9.46
C LYS A 278 -9.42 6.44 -8.97
N GLU A 279 -8.68 6.49 -7.86
CA GLU A 279 -8.02 5.35 -7.23
C GLU A 279 -8.98 4.50 -6.39
N LYS A 280 -10.00 5.11 -5.76
CA LYS A 280 -10.98 4.45 -4.86
C LYS A 280 -10.33 3.43 -3.89
N PRO A 281 -9.38 3.84 -3.03
CA PRO A 281 -8.72 2.94 -2.08
C PRO A 281 -9.63 2.58 -0.90
N ILE A 282 -9.16 1.67 -0.04
CA ILE A 282 -9.72 1.46 1.30
C ILE A 282 -9.30 2.63 2.18
N VAL A 283 -10.28 3.32 2.78
CA VAL A 283 -10.08 4.42 3.73
C VAL A 283 -10.53 3.97 5.11
N LEU A 284 -9.72 4.24 6.15
CA LEU A 284 -10.07 3.94 7.53
C LEU A 284 -10.99 5.05 8.09
N LEU A 285 -12.25 4.71 8.33
CA LEU A 285 -13.29 5.64 8.80
C LEU A 285 -13.77 5.29 10.20
N GLU A 286 -14.22 6.28 10.95
CA GLU A 286 -14.84 6.05 12.25
C GLU A 286 -16.24 5.45 12.09
N LYS A 287 -16.52 4.37 12.82
CA LYS A 287 -17.81 3.70 12.86
C LYS A 287 -18.82 4.53 13.65
N LYS A 288 -20.04 4.69 13.13
CA LYS A 288 -21.17 5.23 13.91
C LYS A 288 -21.62 4.22 14.98
N GLU A 289 -21.97 4.71 16.16
CA GLU A 289 -22.41 3.87 17.29
C GLU A 289 -23.60 2.96 16.92
N ASN A 290 -24.60 3.50 16.22
CA ASN A 290 -25.81 2.78 15.81
C ASN A 290 -25.74 2.26 14.37
N SER A 291 -24.72 1.45 14.07
CA SER A 291 -24.53 0.85 12.75
C SER A 291 -25.15 -0.55 12.67
N SER A 292 -25.88 -0.85 11.59
CA SER A 292 -26.42 -2.21 11.33
C SER A 292 -25.35 -3.19 10.82
N ILE A 293 -24.09 -2.76 10.74
CA ILE A 293 -22.96 -3.62 10.40
C ILE A 293 -22.66 -4.53 11.59
N SER A 294 -22.49 -5.82 11.31
CA SER A 294 -22.14 -6.83 12.31
C SER A 294 -20.94 -6.39 13.14
N SER A 295 -21.04 -6.52 14.47
CA SER A 295 -19.91 -6.25 15.38
C SER A 295 -18.70 -7.15 15.10
N PHE A 296 -18.95 -8.32 14.48
CA PHE A 296 -17.91 -9.22 14.04
C PHE A 296 -17.15 -8.72 12.81
N VAL A 297 -17.54 -7.66 12.10
CA VAL A 297 -16.73 -7.15 10.98
C VAL A 297 -15.39 -6.58 11.47
N ALA A 298 -15.42 -5.85 12.59
CA ALA A 298 -14.28 -5.18 13.17
C ALA A 298 -14.40 -5.22 14.70
N PRO A 299 -14.21 -6.40 15.31
CA PRO A 299 -14.38 -6.57 16.75
C PRO A 299 -13.32 -5.76 17.51
N ASN A 300 -13.74 -5.17 18.62
CA ASN A 300 -12.89 -4.39 19.53
C ASN A 300 -12.23 -3.16 18.88
N VAL A 301 -12.64 -2.72 17.70
CA VAL A 301 -12.14 -1.47 17.09
C VAL A 301 -13.31 -0.58 16.67
N ASN A 302 -13.13 0.74 16.77
CA ASN A 302 -14.12 1.72 16.35
C ASN A 302 -13.92 2.21 14.90
N LYS A 303 -12.99 1.61 14.15
CA LYS A 303 -12.71 1.96 12.75
C LYS A 303 -13.16 0.87 11.79
N LEU A 304 -13.65 1.29 10.62
CA LEU A 304 -13.97 0.43 9.49
C LEU A 304 -13.07 0.78 8.30
N GLY A 305 -12.55 -0.24 7.62
CA GLY A 305 -11.90 -0.03 6.32
C GLY A 305 -12.95 -0.02 5.23
N CYS A 306 -13.23 1.15 4.64
CA CYS A 306 -14.33 1.36 3.72
C CYS A 306 -13.83 1.77 2.33
N PHE A 307 -14.50 1.30 1.29
CA PHE A 307 -14.29 1.75 -0.09
C PHE A 307 -15.58 1.57 -0.90
N ILE A 308 -15.65 2.18 -2.08
CA ILE A 308 -16.83 2.12 -2.95
C ILE A 308 -16.60 1.26 -4.19
N ALA A 309 -17.70 0.93 -4.89
CA ALA A 309 -17.67 0.24 -6.17
C ALA A 309 -16.69 0.90 -7.16
N TYR A 310 -15.70 0.12 -7.60
CA TYR A 310 -14.62 0.60 -8.47
C TYR A 310 -14.50 -0.13 -9.81
N THR A 311 -15.33 -1.15 -10.07
CA THR A 311 -15.38 -1.89 -11.34
C THR A 311 -16.81 -1.98 -11.86
N GLY A 312 -16.98 -2.22 -13.16
CA GLY A 312 -18.31 -2.48 -13.74
C GLY A 312 -19.03 -3.64 -13.07
N ILE A 313 -18.33 -4.74 -12.74
CA ILE A 313 -18.89 -5.86 -11.97
C ILE A 313 -19.49 -5.38 -10.64
N HIS A 314 -18.77 -4.55 -9.88
CA HIS A 314 -19.25 -4.03 -8.60
C HIS A 314 -20.51 -3.17 -8.78
N HIS A 315 -20.52 -2.26 -9.76
CA HIS A 315 -21.70 -1.44 -10.05
C HIS A 315 -22.92 -2.29 -10.44
N LEU A 316 -22.72 -3.34 -11.23
CA LEU A 316 -23.80 -4.26 -11.61
C LEU A 316 -24.30 -5.10 -10.43
N LEU A 317 -23.42 -5.55 -9.52
CA LEU A 317 -23.82 -6.24 -8.29
C LEU A 317 -24.71 -5.34 -7.40
N PHE A 318 -24.32 -4.08 -7.21
CA PHE A 318 -25.07 -3.11 -6.40
C PHE A 318 -26.38 -2.62 -7.04
N ARG A 319 -26.76 -3.12 -8.23
CA ARG A 319 -28.15 -2.95 -8.72
C ARG A 319 -29.13 -3.87 -8.02
N TYR A 320 -28.63 -4.98 -7.48
CA TYR A 320 -29.44 -6.04 -6.86
C TYR A 320 -29.11 -6.23 -5.36
N ILE A 321 -28.17 -5.44 -4.83
CA ILE A 321 -27.76 -5.43 -3.42
C ILE A 321 -27.87 -4.00 -2.90
N ASP A 322 -28.59 -3.85 -1.79
CA ASP A 322 -28.74 -2.57 -1.07
C ASP A 322 -28.20 -2.66 0.35
N LYS A 323 -27.00 -3.24 0.48
CA LYS A 323 -26.32 -3.51 1.77
C LYS A 323 -24.80 -3.38 1.63
N PRO A 324 -24.07 -3.07 2.71
CA PRO A 324 -22.61 -3.14 2.73
C PRO A 324 -22.12 -4.58 2.58
N LEU A 325 -21.05 -4.76 1.81
CA LEU A 325 -20.46 -6.06 1.57
C LEU A 325 -19.08 -6.15 2.22
N ILE A 326 -18.77 -7.25 2.90
CA ILE A 326 -17.37 -7.59 3.15
C ILE A 326 -16.72 -7.85 1.80
N ALA A 327 -15.54 -7.29 1.58
CA ALA A 327 -14.71 -7.54 0.40
C ALA A 327 -13.24 -7.61 0.84
N THR A 328 -12.81 -8.79 1.27
CA THR A 328 -11.43 -9.05 1.71
C THR A 328 -10.68 -9.86 0.66
N SER A 329 -9.35 -9.73 0.61
CA SER A 329 -8.50 -10.56 -0.25
C SER A 329 -8.79 -12.06 -0.10
N ALA A 330 -8.90 -12.76 -1.24
CA ALA A 330 -9.01 -14.20 -1.29
C ALA A 330 -7.61 -14.83 -1.29
N ASN A 331 -7.08 -15.06 -0.09
CA ASN A 331 -5.81 -15.72 0.17
C ASN A 331 -5.86 -16.55 1.46
N LEU A 332 -4.96 -17.52 1.60
CA LEU A 332 -4.63 -18.07 2.91
C LEU A 332 -3.83 -17.04 3.72
N LYS A 333 -3.66 -17.28 5.01
CA LYS A 333 -2.87 -16.41 5.87
C LYS A 333 -1.42 -16.36 5.36
N ASP A 334 -0.86 -15.16 5.26
CA ASP A 334 0.54 -14.90 4.83
C ASP A 334 0.85 -15.33 3.37
N GLU A 335 -0.19 -15.48 2.53
CA GLU A 335 -0.07 -15.72 1.10
C GLU A 335 -0.53 -14.49 0.28
N PRO A 336 -0.03 -14.30 -0.94
CA PRO A 336 -0.50 -13.24 -1.84
C PRO A 336 -1.94 -13.47 -2.30
N ILE A 337 -2.58 -12.42 -2.80
CA ILE A 337 -3.95 -12.51 -3.33
C ILE A 337 -4.02 -13.50 -4.52
N ILE A 338 -4.98 -14.41 -4.47
CA ILE A 338 -5.20 -15.40 -5.53
C ILE A 338 -5.74 -14.69 -6.78
N LYS A 339 -5.22 -15.05 -7.95
CA LYS A 339 -5.57 -14.42 -9.24
C LYS A 339 -6.25 -15.36 -10.25
N THR A 340 -6.22 -16.67 -10.01
CA THR A 340 -6.83 -17.68 -10.89
C THR A 340 -7.97 -18.42 -10.18
N LYS A 341 -8.96 -18.88 -10.94
CA LYS A 341 -10.09 -19.66 -10.41
C LYS A 341 -9.64 -21.04 -9.97
N GLU A 342 -8.68 -21.62 -10.68
CA GLU A 342 -8.06 -22.91 -10.37
C GLU A 342 -7.44 -22.90 -8.96
N ASP A 343 -6.71 -21.82 -8.62
CA ASP A 343 -6.15 -21.64 -7.28
C ASP A 343 -7.22 -21.43 -6.20
N ILE A 344 -8.35 -20.82 -6.54
CA ILE A 344 -9.48 -20.70 -5.59
C ILE A 344 -10.05 -22.08 -5.27
N PHE A 345 -10.23 -22.95 -6.26
CA PHE A 345 -10.69 -24.32 -6.02
C PHE A 345 -9.68 -25.16 -5.23
N SER A 346 -8.39 -25.00 -5.48
CA SER A 346 -7.38 -25.79 -4.76
C SER A 346 -7.17 -25.33 -3.32
N LYS A 347 -7.29 -24.03 -3.04
CA LYS A 347 -6.93 -23.45 -1.73
C LYS A 347 -8.11 -23.02 -0.86
N LEU A 348 -9.22 -22.62 -1.46
CA LEU A 348 -10.32 -21.95 -0.75
C LEU A 348 -11.70 -22.58 -0.99
N VAL A 349 -11.79 -23.77 -1.57
CA VAL A 349 -13.08 -24.44 -1.85
C VAL A 349 -13.91 -24.69 -0.60
N ASP A 350 -13.27 -24.97 0.54
CA ASP A 350 -13.95 -25.15 1.84
C ASP A 350 -14.44 -23.83 2.45
N VAL A 351 -14.01 -22.68 1.89
CA VAL A 351 -14.32 -21.33 2.37
C VAL A 351 -15.50 -20.71 1.66
N ILE A 352 -15.74 -21.12 0.42
CA ILE A 352 -16.66 -20.44 -0.49
C ILE A 352 -17.77 -21.37 -0.95
N ASP A 353 -18.90 -20.76 -1.27
CA ASP A 353 -20.05 -21.47 -1.81
C ASP A 353 -20.03 -21.43 -3.35
N PHE A 354 -19.60 -20.31 -3.93
CA PHE A 354 -19.56 -20.06 -5.38
C PHE A 354 -18.39 -19.17 -5.80
N ILE A 355 -18.08 -19.18 -7.10
CA ILE A 355 -17.04 -18.32 -7.71
C ILE A 355 -17.64 -17.55 -8.89
N LEU A 356 -17.50 -16.22 -8.88
CA LEU A 356 -17.73 -15.37 -10.04
C LEU A 356 -16.38 -15.02 -10.67
N ASP A 357 -16.08 -15.63 -11.83
CA ASP A 357 -14.83 -15.45 -12.57
C ASP A 357 -15.10 -14.78 -13.94
N TYR A 358 -14.05 -14.27 -14.57
CA TYR A 358 -14.07 -13.84 -15.96
C TYR A 358 -12.79 -14.28 -16.68
N ASN A 359 -12.87 -14.58 -17.96
CA ASN A 359 -11.80 -15.23 -18.71
C ASN A 359 -10.64 -14.32 -19.16
N ARG A 360 -10.57 -13.06 -18.72
CA ARG A 360 -9.36 -12.23 -18.83
C ARG A 360 -8.39 -12.57 -17.72
N GLU A 361 -7.16 -12.89 -18.09
CA GLU A 361 -6.09 -13.15 -17.14
C GLU A 361 -5.70 -11.87 -16.37
N ILE A 362 -5.47 -12.03 -15.06
CA ILE A 362 -4.76 -11.07 -14.24
C ILE A 362 -3.28 -11.45 -14.29
N VAL A 363 -2.49 -10.66 -15.01
CA VAL A 363 -1.05 -10.90 -15.22
C VAL A 363 -0.30 -10.61 -13.93
N ASN A 364 -0.48 -9.40 -13.42
CA ASN A 364 0.15 -8.92 -12.19
C ASN A 364 -0.92 -8.74 -11.13
N SER A 365 -0.82 -9.51 -10.04
CA SER A 365 -1.70 -9.34 -8.90
C SER A 365 -1.45 -8.00 -8.21
N CYS A 366 -2.49 -7.44 -7.61
CA CYS A 366 -2.40 -6.18 -6.88
C CYS A 366 -3.48 -6.11 -5.82
N ASP A 367 -3.08 -6.02 -4.55
CA ASP A 367 -3.98 -5.79 -3.43
C ASP A 367 -4.62 -4.40 -3.48
N ASP A 368 -5.68 -4.19 -2.70
CA ASP A 368 -6.24 -2.85 -2.49
C ASP A 368 -5.33 -2.01 -1.59
N SER A 369 -5.08 -0.76 -2.00
CA SER A 369 -4.38 0.23 -1.18
C SER A 369 -5.22 0.61 0.04
N ILE A 370 -4.54 0.96 1.14
CA ILE A 370 -5.17 1.39 2.40
C ILE A 370 -4.62 2.76 2.77
N ILE A 371 -5.52 3.70 3.04
CA ILE A 371 -5.22 5.09 3.42
C ILE A 371 -5.89 5.42 4.75
N GLN A 372 -5.20 6.21 5.57
CA GLN A 372 -5.72 6.82 6.78
C GLN A 372 -5.53 8.33 6.68
N VAL A 373 -6.60 9.09 6.96
CA VAL A 373 -6.52 10.54 7.08
C VAL A 373 -6.10 10.91 8.51
N VAL A 374 -5.02 11.68 8.60
CA VAL A 374 -4.43 12.18 9.85
C VAL A 374 -4.34 13.70 9.72
N LYS A 375 -5.21 14.43 10.45
CA LYS A 375 -5.46 15.86 10.19
C LYS A 375 -5.76 16.10 8.70
N LYS A 376 -4.90 16.83 7.98
CA LYS A 376 -4.99 17.14 6.55
C LYS A 376 -4.16 16.22 5.64
N TYR A 377 -3.51 15.20 6.20
CA TYR A 377 -2.56 14.35 5.49
C TYR A 377 -3.15 12.98 5.18
N ASN A 378 -2.94 12.52 3.95
CA ASN A 378 -3.44 11.24 3.44
C ASN A 378 -2.36 10.17 3.55
N ILE A 379 -2.25 9.55 4.73
CA ILE A 379 -1.19 8.61 5.05
C ILE A 379 -1.49 7.24 4.43
N LYS A 380 -0.61 6.76 3.55
CA LYS A 380 -0.72 5.41 3.01
C LYS A 380 -0.24 4.38 4.02
N LEU A 381 -1.10 3.45 4.39
CA LEU A 381 -0.73 2.27 5.19
C LEU A 381 -0.31 1.09 4.31
N ARG A 382 -0.85 1.04 3.08
CA ARG A 382 -0.47 0.08 2.04
C ARG A 382 -0.52 0.74 0.67
N ASN A 383 0.60 0.67 -0.06
CA ASN A 383 0.71 1.17 -1.43
C ASN A 383 0.53 0.03 -2.45
N ALA A 384 -0.62 -0.01 -3.12
CA ALA A 384 -0.99 -1.08 -4.06
C ALA A 384 -1.93 -0.53 -5.17
N ARG A 385 -3.10 -1.14 -5.43
CA ARG A 385 -4.01 -0.73 -6.51
C ARG A 385 -4.36 0.75 -6.44
N GLY A 386 -4.40 1.42 -7.59
CA GLY A 386 -4.66 2.86 -7.70
C GLY A 386 -3.39 3.72 -7.65
N TYR A 387 -2.36 3.28 -6.93
CA TYR A 387 -1.18 4.11 -6.64
C TYR A 387 0.14 3.50 -7.13
N ALA A 388 0.26 2.18 -7.05
CA ALA A 388 1.46 1.45 -7.42
C ALA A 388 1.33 0.84 -8.83
N PRO A 389 2.43 0.76 -9.62
CA PRO A 389 3.80 1.16 -9.28
C PRO A 389 3.95 2.68 -9.10
N THR A 390 4.65 3.10 -8.05
CA THR A 390 4.78 4.54 -7.71
C THR A 390 6.10 5.07 -8.24
N LEU A 391 6.04 6.16 -8.98
CA LEU A 391 7.21 6.87 -9.49
C LEU A 391 7.53 8.08 -8.60
N ILE A 392 8.74 8.10 -8.06
CA ILE A 392 9.38 9.27 -7.46
C ILE A 392 10.45 9.76 -8.45
N LYS A 393 10.38 11.03 -8.81
CA LYS A 393 11.42 11.66 -9.65
C LYS A 393 12.54 12.13 -8.77
N LEU A 394 13.75 11.80 -9.20
CA LEU A 394 14.97 12.23 -8.55
C LEU A 394 15.43 13.54 -9.17
N ASN A 395 16.05 14.39 -8.36
CA ASN A 395 16.64 15.65 -8.82
C ASN A 395 17.86 15.40 -9.72
N GLU A 396 18.54 14.27 -9.52
CA GLU A 396 19.73 13.88 -10.26
C GLU A 396 19.51 12.58 -11.05
N SER A 397 20.26 12.44 -12.13
CA SER A 397 20.28 11.20 -12.92
C SER A 397 21.33 10.24 -12.37
N LEU A 398 20.93 8.99 -12.17
CA LEU A 398 21.81 7.90 -11.82
C LEU A 398 22.52 7.32 -13.04
N ASP A 399 23.83 7.11 -12.91
CA ASP A 399 24.64 6.36 -13.87
C ASP A 399 24.51 4.84 -13.69
N LYS A 400 23.93 4.38 -12.58
CA LYS A 400 23.80 2.96 -12.21
C LYS A 400 22.34 2.54 -12.08
N LYS A 401 22.07 1.29 -12.45
CA LYS A 401 20.80 0.61 -12.21
C LYS A 401 20.85 -0.05 -10.82
N ILE A 402 20.00 0.41 -9.91
CA ILE A 402 19.98 -0.02 -8.49
C ILE A 402 18.68 -0.78 -8.20
N LEU A 403 18.79 -2.01 -7.70
CA LEU A 403 17.65 -2.81 -7.23
C LEU A 403 17.69 -2.93 -5.72
N SER A 404 16.60 -2.57 -5.05
CA SER A 404 16.43 -2.78 -3.62
C SER A 404 15.39 -3.83 -3.32
N LEU A 405 15.73 -4.74 -2.42
CA LEU A 405 14.94 -5.93 -2.11
C LEU A 405 14.04 -5.76 -0.87
N GLY A 406 14.18 -4.64 -0.14
CA GLY A 406 13.30 -4.30 0.98
C GLY A 406 13.47 -5.19 2.20
N ALA A 407 12.47 -5.15 3.06
CA ALA A 407 12.34 -5.99 4.24
C ALA A 407 11.56 -7.28 3.94
N ASN A 408 11.48 -8.17 4.94
CA ASN A 408 10.77 -9.45 4.83
C ASN A 408 9.26 -9.33 5.12
N GLN A 409 8.88 -8.45 6.04
CA GLN A 409 7.48 -8.14 6.32
C GLN A 409 6.99 -7.05 5.38
N LYS A 410 5.70 -7.10 5.00
CA LYS A 410 5.02 -6.13 4.14
C LYS A 410 5.87 -5.74 2.92
N SER A 411 6.50 -6.73 2.29
CA SER A 411 7.63 -6.53 1.38
C SER A 411 7.23 -5.73 0.14
N THR A 412 8.19 -4.93 -0.33
CA THR A 412 8.18 -4.20 -1.60
C THR A 412 9.58 -4.23 -2.18
N ILE A 413 9.69 -4.12 -3.50
CA ILE A 413 10.97 -3.86 -4.17
C ILE A 413 10.98 -2.44 -4.73
N SER A 414 12.17 -1.87 -4.83
CA SER A 414 12.37 -0.59 -5.51
C SER A 414 13.43 -0.72 -6.59
N LEU A 415 13.27 0.03 -7.69
CA LEU A 415 14.25 0.14 -8.77
C LEU A 415 14.60 1.60 -8.98
N ALA A 416 15.88 1.90 -9.20
CA ALA A 416 16.30 3.23 -9.59
C ALA A 416 17.26 3.20 -10.79
N PHE A 417 17.02 4.08 -11.75
CA PHE A 417 17.80 4.24 -12.97
C PHE A 417 17.48 5.60 -13.61
N GLU A 418 18.47 6.23 -14.23
CA GLU A 418 18.35 7.62 -14.70
C GLU A 418 17.80 8.49 -13.55
N ASN A 419 16.79 9.33 -13.81
CA ASN A 419 16.13 10.13 -12.79
C ASN A 419 14.82 9.50 -12.24
N ASN A 420 14.67 8.18 -12.36
CA ASN A 420 13.48 7.45 -11.91
C ASN A 420 13.79 6.60 -10.70
N LEU A 421 12.94 6.70 -9.68
CA LEU A 421 12.82 5.73 -8.60
C LEU A 421 11.41 5.15 -8.61
N ILE A 422 11.31 3.84 -8.74
CA ILE A 422 10.05 3.12 -8.89
C ILE A 422 9.88 2.17 -7.72
N LEU A 423 8.81 2.36 -6.94
CA LEU A 423 8.37 1.46 -5.87
C LEU A 423 7.31 0.49 -6.41
N SER A 424 7.50 -0.80 -6.17
CA SER A 424 6.52 -1.84 -6.57
C SER A 424 5.24 -1.76 -5.73
N PRO A 425 4.14 -2.37 -6.21
CA PRO A 425 3.02 -2.70 -5.33
C PRO A 425 3.45 -3.56 -4.15
N TYR A 426 2.65 -3.53 -3.10
CA TYR A 426 2.71 -4.44 -1.94
C TYR A 426 2.76 -5.92 -2.36
N ILE A 427 3.70 -6.69 -1.79
CA ILE A 427 3.90 -8.12 -2.07
C ILE A 427 3.36 -9.02 -0.94
N ALA A 428 3.31 -8.51 0.30
CA ALA A 428 3.07 -9.21 1.57
C ALA A 428 4.34 -9.74 2.26
N ASP A 429 4.15 -10.51 3.35
CA ASP A 429 5.24 -11.07 4.14
C ASP A 429 5.86 -12.27 3.40
N LEU A 430 7.19 -12.37 3.39
CA LEU A 430 7.92 -13.42 2.67
C LEU A 430 8.09 -14.70 3.53
N ASN A 431 7.03 -15.13 4.20
CA ASN A 431 7.06 -16.25 5.15
C ASN A 431 6.58 -17.58 4.54
N SER A 432 6.14 -17.57 3.29
CA SER A 432 5.61 -18.74 2.57
C SER A 432 6.32 -18.93 1.23
N ILE A 433 6.25 -20.14 0.67
CA ILE A 433 6.84 -20.42 -0.65
C ILE A 433 6.15 -19.56 -1.71
N GLU A 434 4.83 -19.44 -1.62
CA GLU A 434 4.00 -18.67 -2.53
C GLU A 434 4.31 -17.17 -2.50
N SER A 435 4.52 -16.60 -1.31
CA SER A 435 4.93 -15.19 -1.18
C SER A 435 6.33 -14.95 -1.76
N LEU A 436 7.27 -15.87 -1.54
CA LEU A 436 8.61 -15.80 -2.12
C LEU A 436 8.60 -15.95 -3.65
N GLU A 437 7.81 -16.88 -4.19
CA GLU A 437 7.62 -17.03 -5.63
C GLU A 437 7.00 -15.77 -6.25
N TYR A 438 6.03 -15.16 -5.55
CA TYR A 438 5.44 -13.91 -5.97
C TYR A 438 6.43 -12.74 -5.93
N PHE A 439 7.27 -12.66 -4.91
CA PHE A 439 8.37 -11.71 -4.80
C PHE A 439 9.35 -11.83 -5.98
N ILE A 440 9.84 -13.05 -6.24
CA ILE A 440 10.75 -13.33 -7.36
C ILE A 440 10.09 -13.01 -8.71
N ARG A 441 8.81 -13.35 -8.87
CA ARG A 441 8.04 -13.01 -10.08
C ARG A 441 7.94 -11.50 -10.25
N THR A 442 7.67 -10.75 -9.18
CA THR A 442 7.58 -9.29 -9.21
C THR A 442 8.92 -8.68 -9.67
N ILE A 443 10.05 -9.16 -9.15
CA ILE A 443 11.38 -8.73 -9.61
C ILE A 443 11.56 -9.00 -11.10
N LYS A 444 11.22 -10.21 -11.57
CA LYS A 444 11.31 -10.57 -13.00
C LYS A 444 10.44 -9.66 -13.87
N THR A 445 9.20 -9.41 -13.45
CA THR A 445 8.25 -8.54 -14.15
C THR A 445 8.82 -7.12 -14.28
N PHE A 446 9.27 -6.51 -13.19
CA PHE A 446 9.84 -5.15 -13.22
C PHE A 446 11.15 -5.09 -14.02
N LYS A 447 11.97 -6.14 -13.97
CA LYS A 447 13.16 -6.24 -14.84
C LYS A 447 12.78 -6.24 -16.33
N ASN A 448 11.73 -6.97 -16.70
CA ASN A 448 11.25 -7.03 -18.08
C ASN A 448 10.58 -5.72 -18.54
N PHE A 449 9.92 -5.02 -17.64
CA PHE A 449 9.29 -3.73 -17.95
C PHE A 449 10.31 -2.66 -18.33
N TYR A 450 11.47 -2.61 -17.67
CA TYR A 450 12.44 -1.53 -17.81
C TYR A 450 13.78 -1.96 -18.46
N ASP A 451 13.81 -3.15 -19.09
CA ASP A 451 15.05 -3.82 -19.53
C ASP A 451 16.20 -3.65 -18.52
N PHE A 452 15.89 -4.05 -17.29
CA PHE A 452 16.67 -3.66 -16.13
C PHE A 452 17.60 -4.80 -15.69
N LYS A 453 18.89 -4.50 -15.70
CA LYS A 453 19.96 -5.33 -15.14
C LYS A 453 20.63 -4.53 -14.03
N PRO A 454 20.55 -4.95 -12.77
CA PRO A 454 21.12 -4.18 -11.66
C PRO A 454 22.65 -4.20 -11.72
N ASP A 455 23.25 -3.03 -11.56
CA ASP A 455 24.67 -2.87 -11.23
C ASP A 455 24.88 -2.97 -9.71
N VAL A 456 23.86 -2.56 -8.94
CA VAL A 456 23.86 -2.58 -7.48
C VAL A 456 22.59 -3.29 -6.99
N VAL A 457 22.74 -4.19 -6.03
CA VAL A 457 21.64 -4.79 -5.27
C VAL A 457 21.77 -4.39 -3.82
N ILE A 458 20.66 -3.96 -3.21
CA ILE A 458 20.58 -3.52 -1.82
C ILE A 458 19.60 -4.41 -1.07
N CYS A 459 19.98 -4.84 0.14
CA CYS A 459 19.12 -5.59 1.05
C CYS A 459 19.29 -5.13 2.50
N ASP A 460 18.46 -5.67 3.38
CA ASP A 460 18.55 -5.44 4.82
C ASP A 460 19.82 -6.11 5.40
N LYS A 461 20.29 -5.64 6.56
CA LYS A 461 21.36 -6.28 7.32
C LYS A 461 20.91 -7.58 7.99
N HIS A 462 19.61 -7.83 8.13
CA HIS A 462 19.10 -9.05 8.74
C HIS A 462 19.52 -10.29 7.93
N PRO A 463 20.33 -11.22 8.50
CA PRO A 463 20.93 -12.31 7.74
C PRO A 463 19.92 -13.37 7.29
N ASN A 464 18.85 -13.58 8.07
CA ASN A 464 17.88 -14.65 7.80
C ASN A 464 16.66 -14.21 6.96
N TYR A 465 16.57 -12.96 6.52
CA TYR A 465 15.47 -12.54 5.64
C TYR A 465 15.56 -13.25 4.29
N GLU A 466 14.41 -13.64 3.72
CA GLU A 466 14.36 -14.25 2.40
C GLU A 466 14.80 -13.26 1.31
N SER A 467 14.50 -11.97 1.49
CA SER A 467 15.02 -10.90 0.62
C SER A 467 16.55 -10.81 0.68
N THR A 468 17.15 -10.93 1.86
CA THR A 468 18.62 -10.93 2.04
C THR A 468 19.26 -12.17 1.42
N LYS A 469 18.72 -13.36 1.68
CA LYS A 469 19.20 -14.62 1.06
C LYS A 469 19.14 -14.53 -0.47
N PHE A 470 18.05 -13.98 -1.02
CA PHE A 470 17.92 -13.76 -2.45
C PHE A 470 18.97 -12.78 -2.99
N ALA A 471 19.32 -11.73 -2.23
CA ALA A 471 20.38 -10.78 -2.59
C ALA A 471 21.74 -11.46 -2.77
N PHE A 472 22.12 -12.31 -1.81
CA PHE A 472 23.36 -13.09 -1.88
C PHE A 472 23.35 -14.06 -3.05
N LYS A 473 22.22 -14.74 -3.30
CA LYS A 473 22.06 -15.60 -4.48
C LYS A 473 22.29 -14.83 -5.79
N LEU A 474 21.73 -13.63 -5.94
CA LEU A 474 21.97 -12.79 -7.12
C LEU A 474 23.45 -12.42 -7.31
N LYS A 475 24.15 -12.15 -6.20
CA LYS A 475 25.58 -11.83 -6.21
C LYS A 475 26.44 -13.04 -6.59
N GLU A 476 26.07 -14.24 -6.15
CA GLU A 476 26.71 -15.49 -6.56
C GLU A 476 26.50 -15.78 -8.05
N GLU A 477 25.27 -15.59 -8.55
CA GLU A 477 24.93 -15.77 -9.97
C GLU A 477 25.61 -14.74 -10.88
N ASN A 478 25.84 -13.52 -10.40
CA ASN A 478 26.54 -12.46 -11.14
C ASN A 478 27.55 -11.71 -10.24
N PRO A 479 28.82 -12.13 -10.27
CA PRO A 479 29.88 -11.53 -9.45
C PRO A 479 30.11 -10.03 -9.69
N ASN A 480 29.67 -9.47 -10.82
CA ASN A 480 29.83 -8.04 -11.14
C ASN A 480 28.85 -7.13 -10.37
N ILE A 481 27.77 -7.68 -9.80
CA ILE A 481 26.80 -6.90 -9.02
C ILE A 481 27.47 -6.41 -7.73
N LYS A 482 27.36 -5.12 -7.40
CA LYS A 482 27.74 -4.64 -6.07
C LYS A 482 26.59 -4.93 -5.10
N LEU A 483 26.85 -5.72 -4.05
CA LEU A 483 25.88 -5.96 -2.97
C LEU A 483 26.14 -4.98 -1.82
N ILE A 484 25.08 -4.32 -1.34
CA ILE A 484 25.13 -3.38 -0.22
C ILE A 484 24.06 -3.78 0.78
N GLN A 485 24.39 -3.73 2.06
CA GLN A 485 23.43 -3.95 3.13
C GLN A 485 23.19 -2.66 3.90
N VAL A 486 21.93 -2.27 4.05
CA VAL A 486 21.52 -1.06 4.77
C VAL A 486 20.76 -1.48 6.03
N GLN A 487 21.03 -0.79 7.14
CA GLN A 487 20.39 -1.08 8.41
C GLN A 487 18.90 -0.68 8.37
N HIS A 488 18.05 -1.52 8.97
CA HIS A 488 16.59 -1.42 8.90
C HIS A 488 16.01 -0.07 9.34
N HIS A 489 16.34 0.40 10.53
CA HIS A 489 15.82 1.64 11.12
C HIS A 489 16.36 2.87 10.39
N TYR A 490 17.61 2.81 9.94
CA TYR A 490 18.19 3.82 9.08
C TYR A 490 17.46 3.88 7.73
N ALA A 491 17.10 2.74 7.14
CA ALA A 491 16.28 2.70 5.92
C ALA A 491 14.87 3.29 6.12
N HIS A 492 14.25 3.13 7.31
CA HIS A 492 13.01 3.84 7.66
C HIS A 492 13.21 5.35 7.57
N ILE A 493 14.22 5.92 8.23
CA ILE A 493 14.51 7.36 8.18
C ILE A 493 14.80 7.82 6.75
N LEU A 494 15.62 7.09 6.01
CA LEU A 494 15.95 7.39 4.62
C LEU A 494 14.72 7.37 3.70
N SER A 495 13.68 6.58 4.00
CA SER A 495 12.45 6.57 3.20
C SER A 495 11.72 7.91 3.26
N VAL A 496 11.68 8.56 4.44
CA VAL A 496 11.10 9.90 4.61
C VAL A 496 11.95 10.94 3.90
N MET A 497 13.28 10.83 4.03
CA MET A 497 14.21 11.73 3.36
C MET A 497 14.07 11.63 1.83
N ALA A 498 13.88 10.42 1.30
CA ALA A 498 13.68 10.18 -0.13
C ALA A 498 12.39 10.82 -0.66
N GLU A 499 11.29 10.63 0.07
CA GLU A 499 9.99 11.18 -0.30
C GLU A 499 9.99 12.72 -0.28
N ASN A 500 10.71 13.32 0.67
CA ASN A 500 10.76 14.77 0.88
C ASN A 500 11.98 15.44 0.23
N SER A 501 12.80 14.68 -0.52
CA SER A 501 14.05 15.18 -1.15
C SER A 501 14.98 15.89 -0.16
N LEU A 502 15.15 15.32 1.04
CA LEU A 502 16.01 15.88 2.08
C LEU A 502 17.47 15.44 1.86
N ASP A 503 18.37 16.42 1.81
CA ASP A 503 19.81 16.19 1.67
C ASP A 503 20.62 16.54 2.93
N GLU A 504 20.01 17.25 3.87
CA GLU A 504 20.61 17.65 5.14
C GLU A 504 20.61 16.52 6.18
N GLU A 505 21.37 16.71 7.25
CA GLU A 505 21.37 15.81 8.41
C GLU A 505 20.08 15.99 9.21
N VAL A 506 19.48 14.88 9.66
CA VAL A 506 18.17 14.88 10.33
C VAL A 506 18.24 14.18 11.69
N LEU A 507 17.35 14.56 12.60
CA LEU A 507 17.05 13.82 13.81
C LEU A 507 15.91 12.83 13.54
N GLY A 508 16.25 11.58 13.31
CA GLY A 508 15.30 10.51 13.01
C GLY A 508 14.83 9.73 14.23
N PHE A 509 13.51 9.59 14.40
CA PHE A 509 12.87 8.65 15.32
C PHE A 509 12.37 7.46 14.51
N ALA A 510 13.00 6.29 14.71
CA ALA A 510 12.65 5.04 14.04
C ALA A 510 11.98 4.09 15.03
N PHE A 511 10.65 4.22 15.18
CA PHE A 511 9.86 3.47 16.16
C PHE A 511 9.07 2.37 15.46
N ASP A 512 9.38 1.13 15.80
CA ASP A 512 8.90 -0.05 15.07
C ASP A 512 8.75 -1.28 15.97
N GLY A 513 8.24 -2.38 15.42
CA GLY A 513 8.08 -3.65 16.09
C GLY A 513 9.39 -4.43 16.25
N THR A 514 10.07 -4.73 15.16
CA THR A 514 11.29 -5.54 15.19
C THR A 514 12.16 -5.22 13.99
N GLY A 515 13.38 -4.75 14.24
CA GLY A 515 14.42 -4.71 13.20
C GLY A 515 15.77 -5.20 13.73
N PHE A 516 16.61 -5.67 12.82
CA PHE A 516 17.92 -6.20 13.18
C PHE A 516 18.88 -5.07 13.60
N GLY A 517 19.34 -5.11 14.84
CA GLY A 517 20.36 -4.23 15.36
C GLY A 517 21.76 -4.66 14.96
N GLU A 518 22.67 -3.70 14.77
CA GLU A 518 24.07 -4.00 14.43
C GLU A 518 24.85 -4.64 15.59
N ASP A 519 24.34 -4.50 16.81
CA ASP A 519 24.84 -5.16 18.02
C ASP A 519 24.25 -6.57 18.21
N GLY A 520 23.49 -7.08 17.23
CA GLY A 520 22.82 -8.37 17.27
C GLY A 520 21.54 -8.41 18.09
N ASN A 521 21.13 -7.27 18.68
CA ASN A 521 19.91 -7.14 19.45
C ASN A 521 18.72 -6.72 18.55
N ILE A 522 17.51 -6.78 19.10
CA ILE A 522 16.30 -6.35 18.41
C ILE A 522 16.11 -4.85 18.66
N TRP A 523 16.09 -4.06 17.60
CA TRP A 523 15.81 -2.63 17.65
C TRP A 523 14.34 -2.34 17.32
N GLY A 524 13.88 -1.14 17.66
CA GLY A 524 12.52 -0.65 17.36
C GLY A 524 12.12 0.60 18.15
N GLY A 525 13.04 1.24 18.84
CA GLY A 525 12.80 2.44 19.66
C GLY A 525 14.01 3.36 19.58
N GLU A 526 14.46 3.61 18.35
CA GLU A 526 15.76 4.19 18.07
C GLU A 526 15.65 5.67 17.73
N VAL A 527 16.59 6.46 18.25
CA VAL A 527 16.82 7.84 17.83
C VAL A 527 18.18 7.93 17.16
N LEU A 528 18.17 8.37 15.91
CA LEU A 528 19.31 8.45 15.02
C LEU A 528 19.56 9.90 14.63
N ILE A 529 20.82 10.31 14.55
CA ILE A 529 21.21 11.42 13.70
C ILE A 529 21.64 10.80 12.38
N ALA A 530 21.01 11.19 11.27
CA ALA A 530 21.15 10.50 10.00
C ALA A 530 21.36 11.48 8.85
N SER A 531 22.27 11.14 7.95
CA SER A 531 22.41 11.73 6.62
C SER A 531 22.11 10.66 5.57
N ARG A 532 22.26 10.97 4.27
CA ARG A 532 22.11 9.98 3.19
C ARG A 532 23.15 8.86 3.23
N LYS A 533 24.33 9.10 3.82
CA LYS A 533 25.48 8.16 3.76
C LYS A 533 25.76 7.45 5.07
N GLU A 534 25.43 8.07 6.19
CA GLU A 534 25.73 7.53 7.50
C GLU A 534 24.65 7.88 8.52
N TYR A 535 24.68 7.18 9.64
CA TYR A 535 23.88 7.51 10.80
C TYR A 535 24.66 7.23 12.08
N LYS A 536 24.26 7.92 13.15
CA LYS A 536 24.71 7.70 14.51
C LYS A 536 23.50 7.42 15.39
N ARG A 537 23.47 6.23 16.01
CA ARG A 537 22.50 5.92 17.06
C ARG A 537 22.82 6.74 18.30
N ILE A 538 21.98 7.73 18.61
CA ILE A 538 22.22 8.65 19.74
C ILE A 538 21.48 8.22 21.01
N LYS A 539 20.26 7.70 20.87
CA LYS A 539 19.45 7.21 21.99
C LYS A 539 18.61 6.00 21.59
N HIS A 540 18.26 5.18 22.56
CA HIS A 540 17.29 4.10 22.38
C HIS A 540 16.57 3.77 23.69
N ILE A 541 15.45 3.07 23.62
CA ILE A 541 14.80 2.51 24.82
C ILE A 541 15.77 1.54 25.50
N GLU A 542 15.90 1.61 26.83
CA GLU A 542 16.72 0.67 27.57
C GLU A 542 16.32 -0.78 27.24
N TYR A 543 17.32 -1.64 27.04
CA TYR A 543 17.07 -3.01 26.62
C TYR A 543 16.32 -3.82 27.68
N PHE A 544 15.26 -4.49 27.24
CA PHE A 544 14.54 -5.51 28.01
C PHE A 544 14.51 -6.83 27.22
N LYS A 545 14.18 -7.94 27.89
CA LYS A 545 14.23 -9.28 27.28
C LYS A 545 12.89 -9.68 26.65
N LEU A 546 12.92 -10.34 25.48
CA LEU A 546 11.74 -10.95 24.88
C LEU A 546 11.65 -12.45 25.23
N LEU A 547 10.90 -12.77 26.28
CA LEU A 547 10.81 -14.13 26.81
C LEU A 547 10.13 -15.10 25.81
N GLY A 548 10.92 -15.97 25.20
CA GLY A 548 10.43 -16.91 24.19
C GLY A 548 10.45 -16.36 22.77
N THR A 549 11.24 -15.33 22.48
CA THR A 549 11.46 -14.79 21.13
C THR A 549 10.15 -14.39 20.43
N GLU A 550 9.77 -15.06 19.33
CA GLU A 550 8.54 -14.81 18.57
C GLU A 550 7.26 -15.04 19.38
N ILE A 551 7.29 -15.92 20.39
CA ILE A 551 6.13 -16.15 21.27
C ILE A 551 5.77 -14.86 22.02
N ALA A 552 6.76 -14.05 22.40
CA ALA A 552 6.51 -12.78 23.08
C ALA A 552 5.75 -11.76 22.21
N ILE A 553 5.91 -11.84 20.88
CA ILE A 553 5.15 -11.01 19.93
C ILE A 553 3.67 -11.44 19.93
N LYS A 554 3.41 -12.75 19.95
CA LYS A 554 2.05 -13.30 20.00
C LYS A 554 1.41 -13.20 21.39
N GLU A 555 2.21 -13.21 22.46
CA GLU A 555 1.74 -13.12 23.84
C GLU A 555 2.30 -11.86 24.54
N PRO A 556 1.66 -10.68 24.32
CA PRO A 556 2.02 -9.41 24.97
C PRO A 556 2.33 -9.50 26.47
N LYS A 557 1.61 -10.38 27.18
CA LYS A 557 1.81 -10.66 28.60
C LYS A 557 3.24 -11.07 28.98
N ARG A 558 3.99 -11.69 28.06
CA ARG A 558 5.39 -12.08 28.27
C ARG A 558 6.33 -10.89 28.26
N VAL A 559 6.04 -9.89 27.41
CA VAL A 559 6.82 -8.65 27.36
C VAL A 559 6.61 -7.86 28.65
N ALA A 560 5.35 -7.70 29.06
CA ALA A 560 5.00 -7.06 30.32
C ALA A 560 5.65 -7.76 31.53
N LEU A 561 5.61 -9.09 31.58
CA LEU A 561 6.27 -9.84 32.66
C LEU A 561 7.79 -9.67 32.67
N SER A 562 8.45 -9.58 31.50
CA SER A 562 9.89 -9.28 31.46
C SER A 562 10.23 -7.94 32.07
N LEU A 563 9.44 -6.89 31.77
CA LEU A 563 9.66 -5.57 32.35
C LEU A 563 9.46 -5.57 33.86
N LEU A 564 8.57 -6.40 34.40
CA LEU A 564 8.43 -6.57 35.84
C LEU A 564 9.67 -7.21 36.46
N PHE A 565 10.28 -8.21 35.82
CA PHE A 565 11.51 -8.85 36.32
C PHE A 565 12.70 -7.89 36.38
N ASP A 566 12.74 -6.88 35.51
CA ASP A 566 13.79 -5.85 35.53
C ASP A 566 13.64 -4.86 36.70
N ILE A 567 12.51 -4.89 37.43
CA ILE A 567 12.11 -3.86 38.41
C ILE A 567 11.84 -4.42 39.81
N PHE A 568 11.31 -5.65 39.89
CA PHE A 568 10.83 -6.29 41.12
C PHE A 568 11.44 -7.68 41.30
N THR A 569 11.49 -8.12 42.56
CA THR A 569 11.88 -9.49 42.91
C THR A 569 10.79 -10.49 42.50
N LEU A 570 11.17 -11.76 42.34
CA LEU A 570 10.22 -12.83 42.04
C LEU A 570 9.10 -12.95 43.08
N GLU A 571 9.41 -12.76 44.36
CA GLU A 571 8.42 -12.84 45.44
C GLU A 571 7.40 -11.69 45.35
N GLU A 572 7.86 -10.47 45.09
CA GLU A 572 6.97 -9.33 44.85
C GLU A 572 6.04 -9.62 43.66
N ILE A 573 6.58 -10.09 42.53
CA ILE A 573 5.79 -10.37 41.32
C ILE A 573 4.74 -11.46 41.55
N LEU A 574 5.08 -12.51 42.31
CA LEU A 574 4.12 -13.56 42.66
C LEU A 574 2.97 -13.06 43.54
N ASN A 575 3.17 -11.95 44.26
CA ASN A 575 2.17 -11.33 45.13
C ASN A 575 1.47 -10.11 44.48
N LEU A 576 1.90 -9.66 43.30
CA LEU A 576 1.27 -8.55 42.58
C LEU A 576 -0.09 -8.98 42.00
N ASP A 577 -1.15 -8.28 42.39
CA ASP A 577 -2.51 -8.53 41.92
C ASP A 577 -2.88 -7.65 40.71
N ILE A 578 -2.22 -7.90 39.56
CA ILE A 578 -2.43 -7.12 38.32
C ILE A 578 -2.83 -8.04 37.15
N PRO A 579 -3.46 -7.50 36.08
CA PRO A 579 -3.90 -8.31 34.94
C PRO A 579 -2.80 -9.19 34.34
N THR A 580 -1.61 -8.63 34.15
CA THR A 580 -0.44 -9.34 33.60
C THR A 580 -0.06 -10.58 34.41
N THR A 581 0.00 -10.50 35.75
CA THR A 581 0.40 -11.66 36.59
C THR A 581 -0.71 -12.71 36.65
N LYS A 582 -1.98 -12.28 36.66
CA LYS A 582 -3.16 -13.17 36.59
C LYS A 582 -3.24 -13.96 35.29
N ALA A 583 -2.63 -13.48 34.21
CA ALA A 583 -2.60 -14.16 32.91
C ALA A 583 -1.64 -15.38 32.87
N PHE A 584 -0.98 -15.70 33.99
CA PHE A 584 -0.08 -16.83 34.16
C PHE A 584 -0.35 -17.59 35.47
N SER A 585 0.01 -18.87 35.50
CA SER A 585 0.14 -19.59 36.76
C SER A 585 1.46 -19.24 37.46
N HIS A 586 1.52 -19.41 38.79
CA HIS A 586 2.76 -19.18 39.56
C HIS A 586 3.93 -20.03 39.03
N THR A 587 3.66 -21.26 38.61
CA THR A 587 4.66 -22.15 38.01
C THR A 587 5.19 -21.58 36.69
N GLN A 588 4.33 -21.02 35.84
CA GLN A 588 4.75 -20.37 34.60
C GLN A 588 5.63 -19.15 34.88
N ILE A 589 5.26 -18.30 35.85
CA ILE A 589 6.07 -17.14 36.24
C ILE A 589 7.46 -17.57 36.71
N LYS A 590 7.57 -18.59 37.57
CA LYS A 590 8.87 -19.12 38.04
C LYS A 590 9.74 -19.65 36.90
N THR A 591 9.15 -20.36 35.94
CA THR A 591 9.86 -20.85 34.75
C THR A 591 10.35 -19.69 33.88
N LEU A 592 9.50 -18.70 33.63
CA LEU A 592 9.85 -17.52 32.82
C LEU A 592 10.89 -16.63 33.51
N HIS A 593 10.85 -16.51 34.84
CA HIS A 593 11.89 -15.86 35.62
C HIS A 593 13.24 -16.58 35.47
N THR A 594 13.25 -17.91 35.48
CA THR A 594 14.47 -18.69 35.25
C THR A 594 15.02 -18.45 33.84
N MET A 595 14.14 -18.40 32.83
CA MET A 595 14.53 -18.06 31.46
C MET A 595 15.10 -16.64 31.36
N TRP A 596 14.45 -15.67 32.00
CA TRP A 596 14.91 -14.29 32.08
C TRP A 596 16.29 -14.19 32.75
N GLN A 597 16.47 -14.81 33.92
CA GLN A 597 17.71 -14.75 34.70
C GLN A 597 18.88 -15.37 33.93
N LYS A 598 18.65 -16.51 33.25
CA LYS A 598 19.68 -17.22 32.48
C LYS A 598 19.85 -16.71 31.03
N GLY A 599 18.99 -15.80 30.56
CA GLY A 599 19.00 -15.33 29.17
C GLY A 599 18.62 -16.40 28.13
N LEU A 600 17.85 -17.42 28.52
CA LEU A 600 17.50 -18.54 27.64
C LEU A 600 16.32 -18.17 26.72
N ASN A 601 16.54 -18.18 25.40
CA ASN A 601 15.55 -17.75 24.40
C ASN A 601 14.94 -16.38 24.74
N ALA A 602 15.78 -15.46 25.20
CA ALA A 602 15.39 -14.17 25.74
C ALA A 602 16.28 -13.04 25.17
N PRO A 603 16.24 -12.80 23.85
CA PRO A 603 17.04 -11.75 23.22
C PRO A 603 16.67 -10.38 23.77
N LEU A 604 17.63 -9.47 23.77
CA LEU A 604 17.43 -8.09 24.18
C LEU A 604 16.71 -7.31 23.08
N CYS A 605 15.86 -6.37 23.50
CA CYS A 605 14.97 -5.61 22.66
C CYS A 605 14.80 -4.18 23.17
N SER A 606 14.85 -3.21 22.26
CA SER A 606 14.57 -1.79 22.52
C SER A 606 13.31 -1.30 21.80
N SER A 607 12.41 -2.21 21.39
CA SER A 607 11.27 -1.87 20.55
C SER A 607 10.14 -1.15 21.29
N ILE A 608 9.71 -0.02 20.72
CA ILE A 608 8.48 0.67 21.12
C ILE A 608 7.25 -0.17 20.76
N GLY A 609 7.22 -0.87 19.61
CA GLY A 609 6.12 -1.78 19.28
C GLY A 609 5.93 -2.89 20.32
N ARG A 610 7.01 -3.43 20.89
CA ARG A 610 6.95 -4.38 22.01
C ARG A 610 6.52 -3.72 23.32
N LEU A 611 6.85 -2.44 23.52
CA LEU A 611 6.33 -1.66 24.65
C LEU A 611 4.82 -1.48 24.55
N PHE A 612 4.26 -1.16 23.37
CA PHE A 612 2.79 -1.16 23.15
C PHE A 612 2.16 -2.50 23.55
N ASP A 613 2.80 -3.63 23.22
CA ASP A 613 2.34 -4.95 23.65
C ASP A 613 2.31 -5.07 25.18
N ALA A 614 3.39 -4.68 25.86
CA ALA A 614 3.44 -4.71 27.32
C ALA A 614 2.33 -3.85 27.97
N ILE A 615 2.14 -2.62 27.48
CA ILE A 615 1.11 -1.69 27.96
C ILE A 615 -0.29 -2.30 27.80
N SER A 616 -0.57 -2.92 26.65
CA SER A 616 -1.84 -3.61 26.40
C SER A 616 -2.10 -4.76 27.38
N SER A 617 -1.06 -5.45 27.85
CA SER A 617 -1.21 -6.48 28.89
C SER A 617 -1.43 -5.86 30.27
N PHE A 618 -0.71 -4.79 30.63
CA PHE A 618 -0.90 -4.12 31.92
C PHE A 618 -2.31 -3.54 32.07
N ALA A 619 -2.86 -3.00 30.98
CA ALA A 619 -4.19 -2.39 30.93
C ALA A 619 -5.36 -3.39 30.82
N ASP A 620 -5.11 -4.72 30.90
CA ASP A 620 -6.11 -5.78 30.70
C ASP A 620 -6.86 -5.70 29.35
N ILE A 621 -6.16 -5.24 28.31
CA ILE A 621 -6.74 -5.08 26.97
C ILE A 621 -6.52 -6.34 26.15
N LEU A 622 -5.28 -6.82 26.10
CA LEU A 622 -4.91 -7.97 25.27
C LEU A 622 -3.67 -8.67 25.81
N HIS A 623 -3.81 -9.96 26.06
CA HIS A 623 -2.70 -10.82 26.48
C HIS A 623 -2.20 -11.75 25.36
N THR A 624 -2.97 -11.93 24.28
CA THR A 624 -2.61 -12.75 23.11
C THR A 624 -3.06 -12.05 21.84
N GLN A 625 -2.12 -11.74 20.94
CA GLN A 625 -2.37 -11.14 19.64
C GLN A 625 -2.75 -12.18 18.60
N THR A 626 -3.64 -11.79 17.69
CA THR A 626 -4.07 -12.63 16.56
C THR A 626 -3.60 -12.07 15.22
N TYR A 627 -3.23 -10.79 15.18
CA TYR A 627 -2.56 -10.13 14.05
C TYR A 627 -1.62 -9.04 14.55
N GLU A 628 -0.67 -8.66 13.68
CA GLU A 628 0.30 -7.62 13.98
C GLU A 628 -0.36 -6.23 14.08
N GLY A 629 0.02 -5.46 15.11
CA GLY A 629 -0.48 -4.11 15.36
C GLY A 629 -1.83 -4.06 16.10
N GLU A 630 -2.35 -5.20 16.55
CA GLU A 630 -3.61 -5.28 17.29
C GLU A 630 -3.58 -4.45 18.58
N THR A 631 -2.48 -4.54 19.34
CA THR A 631 -2.25 -3.77 20.57
C THR A 631 -2.23 -2.27 20.32
N GLY A 632 -1.59 -1.82 19.23
CA GLY A 632 -1.56 -0.43 18.80
C GLY A 632 -2.96 0.14 18.53
N LEU A 633 -3.81 -0.60 17.82
CA LEU A 633 -5.20 -0.19 17.55
C LEU A 633 -6.06 -0.16 18.84
N GLN A 634 -5.87 -1.12 19.74
CA GLN A 634 -6.62 -1.14 21.00
C GLN A 634 -6.21 0.00 21.94
N ILE A 635 -4.91 0.32 22.02
CA ILE A 635 -4.42 1.46 22.80
C ILE A 635 -4.98 2.76 22.23
N GLU A 636 -5.00 2.89 20.91
CA GLU A 636 -5.60 4.04 20.23
C GLU A 636 -7.09 4.20 20.58
N LEU A 637 -7.86 3.10 20.57
CA LEU A 637 -9.28 3.11 20.93
C LEU A 637 -9.53 3.58 22.38
N ASN A 638 -8.61 3.27 23.30
CA ASN A 638 -8.76 3.61 24.72
C ASN A 638 -8.10 4.95 25.08
N TYR A 639 -7.64 5.73 24.09
CA TYR A 639 -7.13 7.08 24.33
C TYR A 639 -8.27 8.05 24.69
N ASP A 640 -8.03 8.90 25.68
CA ASP A 640 -8.93 9.95 26.13
C ASP A 640 -8.19 11.30 26.11
N SER A 641 -8.59 12.18 25.18
CA SER A 641 -8.01 13.51 24.99
C SER A 641 -8.15 14.46 26.18
N SER A 642 -9.02 14.14 27.16
CA SER A 642 -9.13 14.94 28.39
C SER A 642 -7.99 14.67 29.38
N ILE A 643 -7.27 13.56 29.21
CA ILE A 643 -6.16 13.15 30.08
C ILE A 643 -4.86 13.68 29.49
N ASN A 644 -4.35 14.77 30.07
CA ASN A 644 -3.08 15.41 29.65
C ASN A 644 -1.86 14.92 30.44
N ALA A 645 -2.05 14.05 31.44
CA ALA A 645 -0.95 13.54 32.26
C ALA A 645 -0.04 12.61 31.45
N CYS A 646 1.22 12.48 31.88
CA CYS A 646 2.18 11.50 31.39
C CYS A 646 2.73 10.66 32.56
N PHE A 647 3.36 9.53 32.24
CA PHE A 647 4.14 8.75 33.20
C PHE A 647 5.55 9.33 33.33
N SER A 648 6.23 9.05 34.45
CA SER A 648 7.64 9.42 34.62
C SER A 648 8.57 8.55 33.76
N TYR A 649 9.64 9.15 33.25
CA TYR A 649 10.71 8.48 32.52
C TYR A 649 12.02 9.26 32.76
N GLU A 650 13.16 8.64 32.45
CA GLU A 650 14.46 9.31 32.53
C GLU A 650 15.21 9.19 31.20
N ILE A 651 15.68 10.31 30.67
CA ILE A 651 16.56 10.35 29.49
C ILE A 651 18.00 10.36 29.97
N LEU A 652 18.65 9.21 29.87
CA LEU A 652 20.08 9.06 30.15
C LEU A 652 20.90 9.41 28.90
N GLU A 653 22.23 9.37 29.01
CA GLU A 653 23.13 9.77 27.91
C GLU A 653 22.82 9.01 26.60
N LYS A 654 22.66 7.68 26.68
CA LYS A 654 22.41 6.81 25.52
C LYS A 654 21.06 6.08 25.55
N THR A 655 20.40 6.04 26.69
CA THR A 655 19.17 5.25 26.86
C THR A 655 18.02 6.08 27.41
N ILE A 656 16.81 5.59 27.18
CA ILE A 656 15.57 6.12 27.76
C ILE A 656 15.08 5.04 28.74
N ASP A 657 15.16 5.33 30.04
CA ASP A 657 14.71 4.43 31.10
C ASP A 657 13.19 4.63 31.33
N ILE A 658 12.45 3.54 31.13
CA ILE A 658 11.00 3.47 31.29
C ILE A 658 10.58 2.76 32.58
N LYS A 659 11.51 2.30 33.42
CA LYS A 659 11.18 1.64 34.70
C LYS A 659 10.31 2.52 35.61
N PRO A 660 10.51 3.85 35.72
CA PRO A 660 9.61 4.70 36.50
C PRO A 660 8.16 4.64 35.99
N MET A 661 7.97 4.64 34.67
CA MET A 661 6.66 4.48 34.04
C MET A 661 6.00 3.17 34.43
N ILE A 662 6.72 2.05 34.39
CA ILE A 662 6.15 0.74 34.76
C ILE A 662 5.75 0.70 36.24
N ARG A 663 6.54 1.32 37.14
CA ARG A 663 6.20 1.43 38.57
C ARG A 663 4.92 2.23 38.82
N GLU A 664 4.63 3.22 37.99
CA GLU A 664 3.36 3.96 38.04
C GLU A 664 2.21 3.16 37.45
N ILE A 665 2.41 2.51 36.30
CA ILE A 665 1.37 1.74 35.60
C ILE A 665 0.78 0.65 36.50
N ILE A 666 1.58 -0.09 37.26
CA ILE A 666 1.07 -1.16 38.12
C ILE A 666 0.15 -0.67 39.25
N LYS A 667 0.15 0.63 39.54
CA LYS A 667 -0.74 1.27 40.53
C LYS A 667 -2.02 1.82 39.90
N GLU A 668 -2.02 2.01 38.58
CA GLU A 668 -3.16 2.49 37.82
C GLU A 668 -4.07 1.32 37.43
N LYS A 669 -5.39 1.51 37.57
CA LYS A 669 -6.39 0.49 37.26
C LYS A 669 -7.22 0.84 36.04
N ASP A 670 -7.33 2.12 35.71
CA ASP A 670 -8.10 2.55 34.55
C ASP A 670 -7.31 2.41 33.25
N LYS A 671 -7.77 1.52 32.37
CA LYS A 671 -7.14 1.29 31.06
C LYS A 671 -7.09 2.53 30.19
N LYS A 672 -8.08 3.43 30.25
CA LYS A 672 -8.07 4.66 29.47
C LYS A 672 -6.96 5.59 29.95
N THR A 673 -6.83 5.74 31.27
CA THR A 673 -5.74 6.50 31.89
C THR A 673 -4.37 5.91 31.53
N ILE A 674 -4.20 4.58 31.58
CA ILE A 674 -2.94 3.92 31.18
C ILE A 674 -2.60 4.23 29.72
N CYS A 675 -3.55 4.02 28.79
CA CYS A 675 -3.32 4.23 27.36
C CYS A 675 -3.02 5.71 27.06
N SER A 676 -3.77 6.63 27.67
CA SER A 676 -3.62 8.07 27.45
C SER A 676 -2.28 8.59 27.98
N LYS A 677 -1.96 8.26 29.25
CA LYS A 677 -0.66 8.62 29.82
C LYS A 677 0.50 8.02 29.02
N PHE A 678 0.38 6.79 28.54
CA PHE A 678 1.42 6.15 27.73
C PHE A 678 1.68 6.91 26.42
N ILE A 679 0.64 7.18 25.63
CA ILE A 679 0.78 7.94 24.37
C ILE A 679 1.38 9.33 24.63
N ASN A 680 0.86 10.06 25.62
CA ASN A 680 1.39 11.36 26.01
C ASN A 680 2.86 11.29 26.44
N THR A 681 3.26 10.19 27.08
CA THR A 681 4.67 9.98 27.47
C THR A 681 5.58 9.80 26.27
N LEU A 682 5.15 9.05 25.25
CA LEU A 682 5.92 8.92 24.01
C LEU A 682 6.05 10.27 23.29
N VAL A 683 4.99 11.06 23.24
CA VAL A 683 5.02 12.43 22.72
C VAL A 683 6.05 13.26 23.48
N ASN A 684 6.01 13.27 24.81
CA ASN A 684 6.96 14.04 25.63
C ASN A 684 8.41 13.60 25.44
N ILE A 685 8.68 12.28 25.37
CA ILE A 685 10.02 11.76 25.07
C ILE A 685 10.54 12.30 23.73
N ILE A 686 9.70 12.26 22.69
CA ILE A 686 10.07 12.76 21.36
C ILE A 686 10.35 14.27 21.40
N LEU A 687 9.49 15.05 22.07
CA LEU A 687 9.64 16.50 22.19
C LEU A 687 10.89 16.89 22.99
N GLU A 688 11.15 16.24 24.12
CA GLU A 688 12.31 16.53 24.97
C GLU A 688 13.63 16.24 24.24
N ILE A 689 13.71 15.11 23.54
CA ILE A 689 14.87 14.78 22.71
C ILE A 689 14.98 15.77 21.55
N SER A 690 13.89 16.06 20.84
CA SER A 690 13.88 17.03 19.73
C SER A 690 14.37 18.42 20.16
N ASN A 691 13.97 18.87 21.35
CA ASN A 691 14.37 20.15 21.93
C ASN A 691 15.86 20.22 22.29
N SER A 692 16.53 19.07 22.47
CA SER A 692 17.98 19.01 22.66
C SER A 692 18.76 19.14 21.34
N TYR A 693 18.09 19.01 20.18
CA TYR A 693 18.68 19.03 18.84
C TYR A 693 17.94 19.98 17.89
N LYS A 694 17.62 21.20 18.34
CA LYS A 694 16.78 22.17 17.59
C LYS A 694 17.26 22.51 16.18
N ASN A 695 18.55 22.33 15.90
CA ASN A 695 19.16 22.69 14.62
C ASN A 695 18.95 21.66 13.49
N LEU A 696 18.51 20.44 13.80
CA LEU A 696 18.29 19.38 12.81
C LEU A 696 16.80 19.20 12.55
N PRO A 697 16.27 19.09 11.33
CA PRO A 697 14.86 18.73 11.14
C PRO A 697 14.53 17.37 11.77
N VAL A 698 13.30 17.20 12.25
CA VAL A 698 12.82 15.93 12.81
C VAL A 698 12.28 15.03 11.70
N VAL A 699 12.61 13.75 11.74
CA VAL A 699 12.03 12.72 10.87
C VAL A 699 11.37 11.65 11.73
N LEU A 700 10.11 11.31 11.45
CA LEU A 700 9.36 10.24 12.11
C LEU A 700 9.08 9.10 11.13
N SER A 701 9.53 7.88 11.42
CA SER A 701 9.27 6.70 10.59
C SER A 701 9.26 5.40 11.41
N GLY A 702 8.76 4.32 10.82
CA GLY A 702 8.55 3.03 11.46
C GLY A 702 7.07 2.73 11.71
N GLY A 703 6.75 1.45 11.92
CA GLY A 703 5.36 0.98 12.03
C GLY A 703 4.56 1.59 13.18
N VAL A 704 5.21 2.09 14.23
CA VAL A 704 4.53 2.72 15.37
C VAL A 704 3.84 4.03 14.98
N PHE A 705 4.41 4.79 14.04
CA PHE A 705 3.82 6.06 13.58
C PHE A 705 2.58 5.87 12.68
N GLN A 706 2.14 4.62 12.46
CA GLN A 706 0.80 4.34 11.92
C GLN A 706 -0.32 4.61 12.95
N ASN A 707 0.02 4.69 14.25
CA ASN A 707 -0.92 5.09 15.29
C ASN A 707 -1.39 6.54 15.06
N LYS A 708 -2.69 6.71 14.78
CA LYS A 708 -3.26 7.98 14.37
C LYS A 708 -3.06 9.04 15.46
N ILE A 709 -3.41 8.70 16.69
CA ILE A 709 -3.40 9.64 17.81
C ILE A 709 -1.98 10.12 18.11
N LEU A 710 -1.00 9.21 18.16
CA LEU A 710 0.40 9.58 18.37
C LEU A 710 0.88 10.57 17.31
N LEU A 711 0.59 10.30 16.04
CA LEU A 711 1.00 11.18 14.95
C LEU A 711 0.27 12.53 14.97
N GLU A 712 -1.03 12.56 15.28
CA GLU A 712 -1.81 13.80 15.42
C GLU A 712 -1.25 14.71 16.51
N LEU A 713 -0.96 14.16 17.70
CA LEU A 713 -0.39 14.91 18.81
C LEU A 713 0.99 15.48 18.46
N LEU A 714 1.84 14.69 17.79
CA LEU A 714 3.17 15.15 17.36
C LEU A 714 3.07 16.24 16.29
N ILE A 715 2.16 16.13 15.32
CA ILE A 715 1.91 17.16 14.32
C ILE A 715 1.52 18.47 15.01
N ASP A 716 0.53 18.43 15.91
CA ASP A 716 0.04 19.61 16.61
C ASP A 716 1.18 20.26 17.44
N LYS A 717 1.91 19.45 18.22
CA LYS A 717 2.99 19.95 19.09
C LYS A 717 4.16 20.54 18.32
N PHE A 718 4.61 19.89 17.25
CA PHE A 718 5.68 20.45 16.43
C PHE A 718 5.26 21.72 15.69
N GLN A 719 4.00 21.84 15.27
CA GLN A 719 3.47 23.08 14.71
C GLN A 719 3.42 24.21 15.74
N GLU A 720 2.97 23.92 16.98
CA GLU A 720 2.96 24.87 18.10
C GLU A 720 4.38 25.39 18.42
N GLU A 721 5.38 24.51 18.40
CA GLU A 721 6.79 24.87 18.68
C GLU A 721 7.52 25.50 17.47
N GLY A 722 6.88 25.56 16.28
CA GLY A 722 7.53 26.00 15.04
C GLY A 722 8.68 25.08 14.61
N ARG A 723 8.63 23.81 14.99
CA ARG A 723 9.65 22.81 14.68
C ARG A 723 9.50 22.34 13.24
N VAL A 724 10.60 22.20 12.50
CA VAL A 724 10.60 21.55 11.18
C VAL A 724 10.58 20.03 11.36
N PHE A 725 9.61 19.37 10.74
CA PHE A 725 9.44 17.92 10.84
C PHE A 725 8.90 17.31 9.55
N TYR A 726 9.21 16.03 9.35
CA TYR A 726 8.82 15.23 8.20
C TYR A 726 8.44 13.80 8.64
N PHE A 727 7.56 13.18 7.89
CA PHE A 727 7.13 11.78 8.05
C PHE A 727 6.63 11.28 6.69
N ASN A 728 6.42 9.97 6.54
CA ASN A 728 5.95 9.43 5.26
C ASN A 728 4.46 9.72 5.01
N ILE A 729 4.12 10.11 3.78
CA ILE A 729 2.74 10.37 3.33
C ILE A 729 2.41 9.45 2.14
N ASP A 730 3.20 9.59 1.07
CA ASP A 730 3.08 8.87 -0.19
C ASP A 730 3.68 7.46 -0.17
N VAL A 731 4.50 7.17 0.84
CA VAL A 731 5.13 5.88 1.10
C VAL A 731 4.64 5.40 2.47
N PRO A 732 4.41 4.10 2.70
CA PRO A 732 4.08 3.65 4.06
C PRO A 732 5.25 3.80 5.01
N SER A 733 4.99 4.24 6.25
CA SER A 733 6.01 4.33 7.31
C SER A 733 6.43 2.98 7.88
N ASN A 734 5.71 1.90 7.54
CA ASN A 734 6.07 0.53 7.89
C ASN A 734 7.06 -0.07 6.89
N ASP A 735 7.39 -1.34 7.05
CA ASP A 735 8.36 -2.09 6.24
C ASP A 735 8.18 -1.98 4.72
N SER A 736 6.98 -1.66 4.22
CA SER A 736 6.76 -1.38 2.80
C SER A 736 7.55 -0.17 2.27
N GLY A 737 7.99 0.73 3.13
CA GLY A 737 8.85 1.87 2.79
C GLY A 737 10.35 1.59 2.77
N ILE A 738 10.80 0.45 3.33
CA ILE A 738 12.22 0.14 3.51
C ILE A 738 12.97 0.08 2.17
N SER A 739 12.37 -0.52 1.13
CA SER A 739 13.02 -0.64 -0.17
C SER A 739 13.33 0.71 -0.82
N LEU A 740 12.52 1.74 -0.54
CA LEU A 740 12.76 3.10 -0.99
C LEU A 740 13.97 3.72 -0.27
N GLY A 741 13.97 3.67 1.07
CA GLY A 741 15.06 4.23 1.86
C GLY A 741 16.41 3.57 1.59
N GLN A 742 16.41 2.25 1.36
CA GLN A 742 17.59 1.51 0.92
C GLN A 742 18.19 2.06 -0.38
N ILE A 743 17.38 2.40 -1.40
CA ILE A 743 17.88 3.07 -2.61
C ILE A 743 18.45 4.44 -2.26
N TYR A 744 17.76 5.19 -1.40
CA TYR A 744 18.14 6.57 -1.12
C TYR A 744 19.56 6.71 -0.56
N HIS A 745 20.03 5.67 0.14
CA HIS A 745 21.41 5.53 0.60
C HIS A 745 22.48 5.63 -0.51
N GLN A 746 22.14 5.40 -1.78
CA GLN A 746 23.08 5.44 -2.90
C GLN A 746 23.14 6.78 -3.64
N PHE A 747 22.31 7.76 -3.31
CA PHE A 747 22.41 9.09 -3.91
C PHE A 747 23.53 9.90 -3.27
N THR A 748 24.18 10.73 -4.09
CA THR A 748 25.35 11.52 -3.69
C THR A 748 25.04 12.94 -3.36
#